data_AF-A0A7X7F7R3-F1
#
_entry.id   AF-A0A7X7F7R3-F1
#
_cell.length_a   1.000
_cell.length_b   1.000
_cell.length_c   1.000
_cell.angle_alpha   90.00
_cell.angle_beta   90.00
_cell.angle_gamma   90.00
#
_symmetry.space_group_name_H-M   'P 1'
#
loop_
_entity.id
_entity.type
_entity.pdbx_description
1 polymer ?
#
loop_
_entity_poly.entity_id
_entity_poly.type
_entity_poly.pdbx_seq_one_letter_code
_entity_poly.pdbx_strand_id
1 'polypeptide(L)'
;MRPPSRDRTPAAPNAESGVPVFHIPSLLAYVSTACVLSLALWIPFAPARFASALALAAVFPGYALLRFTRIDLAPLERFALAVTVALSASTVAMHLAGSLLHRADPAFMRLVLGALAIGSAILAGAGAPAPGERPPRRFSAASAATLALCLAFSLAITFLSHYITPDNWPGTLKDNSKYLFIIPELQVHIPPNNVFFLPEGAQPLGYYYFLHLAMAVLANAGGVSVTTAFLAGCLLVTALSALVPFIVVQALFSERAARWATFLRTFIGGFDWIPYCLLLTIANALENRPWTWMQLTFCDEQWNAWFGSRVIVPLTHHWWFPQHEFALVVSLAWVLLLFRKPAWRLWLLVMPPLLVMMAGCSVYYTLAAAPAYGVYILACIWRKRYRAALGASAAGAVALLLGAPYIRELLAAAQRPSGGLSFGIVQSLRYPHEWFGCAFAERFLGVNAWTKLLDLPLNYFLEYGLNAIGLAAFLRWARRTRWTARPDHAFFFTLGGVAFLLATFVRAKQGCNEFGYHAHQASMAVAIALTAQWLAAKTEAKSWRSWQIALVALALLISLAETHWGIRRVRGHILRIPPERVHPVARMAKEVRAKLPANAVVQGIPSFDGIYRPQAYYLPGAVIADTFDAATFAADPARFADTHNLILNGFATPDPALGYAVFLHLGVTHVIVGRHESDFLREHAKSDAGLQKFANSGYFVPVYVSKDVSLYALKPLANPPRLQLKPPP
;
A
#
# COMPACT_ATOMS: atom_id res chain seq x y z
N MET A 1 2.51 79.02 -14.10
CA MET A 1 1.26 79.53 -14.69
C MET A 1 0.80 78.62 -15.83
N ARG A 2 -0.26 77.83 -15.58
CA ARG A 2 -1.38 77.43 -16.45
C ARG A 2 -2.10 76.25 -15.78
N PRO A 3 -3.43 76.11 -15.95
CA PRO A 3 -4.35 75.60 -14.94
C PRO A 3 -4.83 74.15 -15.24
N PRO A 4 -5.77 73.57 -14.45
CA PRO A 4 -6.08 72.14 -14.40
C PRO A 4 -7.18 71.71 -15.39
N SER A 5 -7.27 70.41 -15.68
CA SER A 5 -8.44 69.76 -16.29
C SER A 5 -8.54 68.30 -15.82
N ARG A 6 -9.59 67.94 -15.05
CA ARG A 6 -10.76 67.13 -15.50
C ARG A 6 -10.35 65.69 -15.89
N ASP A 7 -10.87 64.59 -15.34
CA ASP A 7 -12.18 64.33 -14.75
C ASP A 7 -12.10 63.19 -13.72
N ARG A 8 -12.78 63.34 -12.58
CA ARG A 8 -13.24 62.23 -11.75
C ARG A 8 -14.76 62.20 -11.81
N THR A 9 -15.31 61.43 -12.75
CA THR A 9 -16.66 60.89 -12.64
C THR A 9 -16.64 59.71 -11.67
N PRO A 10 -17.46 59.69 -10.61
CA PRO A 10 -17.69 58.50 -9.82
C PRO A 10 -18.69 57.62 -10.58
N ALA A 11 -18.24 56.48 -11.12
CA ALA A 11 -19.17 55.44 -11.55
C ALA A 11 -19.78 54.81 -10.30
N ALA A 12 -21.11 54.85 -10.25
CA ALA A 12 -21.97 54.39 -9.17
C ALA A 12 -21.74 52.92 -8.78
N PRO A 13 -22.04 52.54 -7.53
CA PRO A 13 -22.05 51.15 -7.11
C PRO A 13 -23.31 50.49 -7.67
N ASN A 14 -23.18 49.66 -8.71
CA ASN A 14 -24.22 48.69 -9.03
C ASN A 14 -24.20 47.59 -7.96
N ALA A 15 -24.89 47.90 -6.87
CA ALA A 15 -25.52 46.91 -6.01
C ALA A 15 -26.69 46.29 -6.80
N GLU A 16 -26.38 45.34 -7.68
CA GLU A 16 -27.39 44.42 -8.20
C GLU A 16 -27.33 43.12 -7.40
N SER A 17 -28.28 43.04 -6.46
CA SER A 17 -29.07 41.86 -6.11
C SER A 17 -28.39 40.50 -6.22
N GLY A 18 -28.13 39.90 -5.06
CA GLY A 18 -27.70 38.52 -4.91
C GLY A 18 -28.73 37.50 -5.37
N VAL A 19 -28.69 37.16 -6.65
CA VAL A 19 -29.15 35.87 -7.16
C VAL A 19 -27.95 35.21 -7.83
N PRO A 20 -27.51 34.00 -7.42
CA PRO A 20 -26.48 33.29 -8.15
C PRO A 20 -27.01 32.93 -9.54
N VAL A 21 -26.57 33.66 -10.56
CA VAL A 21 -26.78 33.27 -11.95
C VAL A 21 -25.95 32.01 -12.18
N PHE A 22 -26.61 30.85 -12.09
CA PHE A 22 -26.02 29.59 -12.51
C PHE A 22 -25.72 29.71 -14.01
N HIS A 23 -24.46 29.59 -14.42
CA HIS A 23 -24.14 29.36 -15.82
C HIS A 23 -24.59 27.93 -16.19
N ILE A 24 -25.88 27.80 -16.51
CA ILE A 24 -26.57 26.59 -17.01
C ILE A 24 -25.74 25.79 -18.03
N PRO A 25 -24.96 26.40 -18.95
CA PRO A 25 -24.13 25.65 -19.91
C PRO A 25 -23.06 24.77 -19.25
N SER A 26 -22.51 25.19 -18.09
CA SER A 26 -21.45 24.45 -17.41
C SER A 26 -21.98 23.26 -16.60
N LEU A 27 -23.12 23.41 -15.92
CA LEU A 27 -23.77 22.31 -15.20
C LEU A 27 -24.25 21.22 -16.17
N LEU A 28 -24.90 21.62 -17.27
CA LEU A 28 -25.34 20.68 -18.30
C LEU A 28 -24.17 19.91 -18.90
N ALA A 29 -23.03 20.55 -19.15
CA ALA A 29 -21.84 19.88 -19.66
C ALA A 29 -21.32 18.81 -18.67
N TYR A 30 -21.14 19.15 -17.39
CA TYR A 30 -20.67 18.18 -16.38
C TYR A 30 -21.63 17.03 -16.18
N VAL A 31 -22.93 17.30 -16.05
CA VAL A 31 -23.95 16.26 -15.86
C VAL A 31 -24.05 15.40 -17.11
N SER A 32 -24.01 15.99 -18.31
CA SER A 32 -24.01 15.23 -19.57
C SER A 32 -22.78 14.35 -19.70
N THR A 33 -21.57 14.84 -19.37
CA THR A 33 -20.36 14.01 -19.35
C THR A 33 -20.47 12.86 -18.33
N ALA A 34 -20.96 13.13 -17.12
CA ALA A 34 -21.19 12.09 -16.12
C ALA A 34 -22.19 11.04 -16.61
N CYS A 35 -23.29 11.45 -17.23
CA CYS A 35 -24.30 10.56 -17.81
C CYS A 35 -23.71 9.73 -18.97
N VAL A 36 -22.97 10.35 -19.90
CA VAL A 36 -22.33 9.65 -21.03
C VAL A 36 -21.35 8.60 -20.54
N LEU A 37 -20.47 8.96 -19.60
CA LEU A 37 -19.52 8.01 -19.01
C LEU A 37 -20.25 6.90 -18.24
N SER A 38 -21.34 7.22 -17.53
CA SER A 38 -22.15 6.23 -16.81
C SER A 38 -22.84 5.27 -17.77
N LEU A 39 -23.38 5.76 -18.89
CA LEU A 39 -23.95 4.94 -19.96
C LEU A 39 -22.88 4.07 -20.63
N ALA A 40 -21.66 4.60 -20.80
CA ALA A 40 -20.55 3.87 -21.39
C ALA A 40 -20.10 2.65 -20.58
N LEU A 41 -20.37 2.59 -19.26
CA LEU A 41 -20.18 1.38 -18.44
C LEU A 41 -21.06 0.19 -18.87
N TRP A 42 -22.14 0.46 -19.61
CA TRP A 42 -23.10 -0.55 -20.07
C TRP A 42 -22.88 -0.99 -21.52
N ILE A 43 -21.98 -0.31 -22.26
CA ILE A 43 -21.65 -0.67 -23.63
C ILE A 43 -20.86 -2.01 -23.63
N PRO A 44 -21.15 -2.97 -24.53
CA PRO A 44 -20.44 -4.25 -24.61
C PRO A 44 -19.03 -4.12 -25.25
N PHE A 45 -18.29 -3.06 -24.94
CA PHE A 45 -16.94 -2.82 -25.44
C PHE A 45 -15.99 -2.58 -24.26
N ALA A 46 -15.17 -3.57 -23.95
CA ALA A 46 -14.32 -3.58 -22.74
C ALA A 46 -13.39 -2.37 -22.61
N PRO A 47 -12.69 -1.89 -23.67
CA PRO A 47 -11.85 -0.70 -23.56
C PRO A 47 -12.62 0.57 -23.19
N ALA A 48 -13.82 0.79 -23.77
CA ALA A 48 -14.64 1.94 -23.41
C ALA A 48 -15.21 1.84 -21.99
N ARG A 49 -15.64 0.64 -21.56
CA ARG A 49 -16.07 0.42 -20.17
C ARG A 49 -14.94 0.68 -19.19
N PHE A 50 -13.76 0.14 -19.44
CA PHE A 50 -12.59 0.34 -18.58
C PHE A 50 -12.16 1.81 -18.52
N ALA A 51 -12.08 2.50 -19.66
CA ALA A 51 -11.79 3.93 -19.71
C ALA A 51 -12.85 4.75 -18.94
N SER A 52 -14.12 4.38 -19.06
CA SER A 52 -15.22 5.03 -18.34
C SER A 52 -15.17 4.76 -16.84
N ALA A 53 -14.91 3.51 -16.43
CA ALA A 53 -14.73 3.14 -15.03
C ALA A 53 -13.54 3.87 -14.40
N LEU A 54 -12.41 3.95 -15.13
CA LEU A 54 -11.25 4.72 -14.69
C LEU A 54 -11.59 6.22 -14.56
N ALA A 55 -12.26 6.80 -15.55
CA ALA A 55 -12.68 8.19 -15.48
C ALA A 55 -13.62 8.45 -14.29
N LEU A 56 -14.60 7.58 -14.05
CA LEU A 56 -15.61 7.73 -12.99
C LEU A 56 -15.08 7.41 -11.59
N ALA A 57 -14.17 6.44 -11.44
CA ALA A 57 -13.64 6.06 -10.14
C ALA A 57 -12.38 6.87 -9.75
N ALA A 58 -11.55 7.24 -10.73
CA ALA A 58 -10.22 7.76 -10.48
C ALA A 58 -9.97 9.19 -10.99
N VAL A 59 -10.94 9.88 -11.60
CA VAL A 59 -10.71 11.26 -12.09
C VAL A 59 -11.88 12.20 -11.79
N PHE A 60 -13.06 11.85 -12.29
CA PHE A 60 -14.18 12.77 -12.43
C PHE A 60 -14.73 13.27 -11.08
N PRO A 61 -15.05 12.41 -10.08
CA PRO A 61 -15.56 12.89 -8.81
C PRO A 61 -14.60 13.81 -8.08
N GLY A 62 -13.30 13.51 -8.12
CA GLY A 62 -12.28 14.35 -7.51
C GLY A 62 -12.15 15.71 -8.21
N TYR A 63 -12.16 15.74 -9.55
CA TYR A 63 -12.13 17.01 -10.28
C TYR A 63 -13.36 17.88 -9.95
N ALA A 64 -14.53 17.25 -9.93
CA ALA A 64 -15.81 17.89 -9.62
C ALA A 64 -15.86 18.44 -8.18
N LEU A 65 -15.45 17.64 -7.20
CA LEU A 65 -15.36 18.05 -5.79
C LEU A 65 -14.35 19.18 -5.58
N LEU A 66 -13.15 19.09 -6.17
CA LEU A 66 -12.14 20.15 -6.04
C LEU A 66 -12.60 21.45 -6.71
N ARG A 67 -13.32 21.38 -7.83
CA ARG A 67 -13.97 22.55 -8.45
C ARG A 67 -15.00 23.17 -7.49
N PHE A 68 -15.84 22.36 -6.86
CA PHE A 68 -16.85 22.84 -5.91
C PHE A 68 -16.26 23.54 -4.68
N THR A 69 -15.10 23.08 -4.20
CA THR A 69 -14.41 23.72 -3.05
C THR A 69 -13.83 25.09 -3.37
N ARG A 70 -13.74 25.48 -4.66
CA ARG A 70 -13.18 26.76 -5.14
C ARG A 70 -11.72 26.98 -4.72
N ILE A 71 -10.98 25.91 -4.45
CA ILE A 71 -9.56 26.02 -4.18
C ILE A 71 -8.80 26.33 -5.47
N ASP A 72 -7.90 27.30 -5.38
CA ASP A 72 -7.02 27.65 -6.48
C ASP A 72 -5.84 26.66 -6.52
N LEU A 73 -5.78 25.93 -7.63
CA LEU A 73 -4.81 24.85 -7.89
C LEU A 73 -4.28 25.00 -9.31
N ALA A 74 -2.96 24.87 -9.47
CA ALA A 74 -2.37 24.74 -10.80
C ALA A 74 -2.84 23.44 -11.48
N PRO A 75 -2.84 23.34 -12.82
CA PRO A 75 -3.44 22.18 -13.51
C PRO A 75 -2.89 20.82 -13.11
N LEU A 76 -1.57 20.69 -12.89
CA LEU A 76 -1.00 19.43 -12.42
C LEU A 76 -1.37 19.12 -10.96
N GLU A 77 -1.39 20.13 -10.08
CA GLU A 77 -1.86 19.98 -8.69
C GLU A 77 -3.31 19.51 -8.68
N ARG A 78 -4.14 20.13 -9.52
CA ARG A 78 -5.54 19.77 -9.70
C ARG A 78 -5.68 18.34 -10.20
N PHE A 79 -4.90 17.93 -11.19
CA PHE A 79 -4.93 16.56 -11.71
C PHE A 79 -4.55 15.54 -10.62
N ALA A 80 -3.39 15.70 -9.98
CA ALA A 80 -2.91 14.75 -8.98
C ALA A 80 -3.86 14.66 -7.76
N LEU A 81 -4.35 15.80 -7.27
CA LEU A 81 -5.34 15.85 -6.19
C LEU A 81 -6.69 15.29 -6.64
N ALA A 82 -7.13 15.58 -7.87
CA ALA A 82 -8.39 15.04 -8.40
C ALA A 82 -8.33 13.52 -8.44
N VAL A 83 -7.23 12.94 -8.90
CA VAL A 83 -7.08 11.49 -8.91
C VAL A 83 -7.10 10.90 -7.51
N THR A 84 -6.33 11.49 -6.59
CA THR A 84 -6.25 11.02 -5.19
C THR A 84 -7.60 11.13 -4.48
N VAL A 85 -8.31 12.25 -4.65
CA VAL A 85 -9.64 12.48 -4.07
C VAL A 85 -10.70 11.60 -4.72
N ALA A 86 -10.65 11.41 -6.05
CA ALA A 86 -11.59 10.55 -6.77
C ALA A 86 -11.48 9.10 -6.28
N LEU A 87 -10.27 8.55 -6.23
CA LEU A 87 -10.04 7.20 -5.72
C LEU A 87 -10.54 7.06 -4.27
N SER A 88 -10.24 8.04 -3.42
CA SER A 88 -10.65 8.02 -2.02
C SER A 88 -12.17 8.11 -1.87
N ALA A 89 -12.81 9.07 -2.52
CA ALA A 89 -14.26 9.26 -2.45
C ALA A 89 -15.03 8.08 -3.06
N SER A 90 -14.57 7.55 -4.19
CA SER A 90 -15.19 6.39 -4.85
C SER A 90 -15.07 5.13 -4.01
N THR A 91 -13.89 4.88 -3.42
CA THR A 91 -13.67 3.70 -2.57
C THR A 91 -14.49 3.79 -1.28
N VAL A 92 -14.51 4.95 -0.62
CA VAL A 92 -15.30 5.17 0.59
C VAL A 92 -16.80 5.07 0.31
N ALA A 93 -17.27 5.64 -0.80
CA ALA A 93 -18.67 5.52 -1.21
C ALA A 93 -19.04 4.07 -1.53
N MET A 94 -18.15 3.33 -2.20
CA MET A 94 -18.35 1.91 -2.49
C MET A 94 -18.40 1.09 -1.22
N HIS A 95 -17.48 1.34 -0.28
CA HIS A 95 -17.46 0.65 1.01
C HIS A 95 -18.74 0.90 1.79
N LEU A 96 -19.15 2.17 1.93
CA LEU A 96 -20.39 2.54 2.61
C LEU A 96 -21.62 1.89 1.97
N ALA A 97 -21.76 1.99 0.65
CA ALA A 97 -22.90 1.42 -0.04
C ALA A 97 -22.92 -0.11 0.06
N GLY A 98 -21.76 -0.75 -0.10
CA GLY A 98 -21.60 -2.21 0.01
C GLY A 98 -21.89 -2.72 1.42
N SER A 99 -21.34 -2.10 2.46
CA SER A 99 -21.59 -2.49 3.85
C SER A 99 -23.03 -2.25 4.31
N LEU A 100 -23.74 -1.27 3.74
CA LEU A 100 -25.14 -0.99 4.07
C LEU A 100 -26.13 -1.90 3.33
N LEU A 101 -25.81 -2.25 2.08
CA LEU A 101 -26.70 -3.02 1.21
C LEU A 101 -26.31 -4.50 1.08
N HIS A 102 -25.20 -4.91 1.71
CA HIS A 102 -24.62 -6.25 1.67
C HIS A 102 -24.49 -6.80 0.24
N ARG A 103 -24.00 -5.96 -0.67
CA ARG A 103 -24.00 -6.22 -2.11
C ARG A 103 -22.74 -5.69 -2.77
N ALA A 104 -22.19 -6.42 -3.73
CA ALA A 104 -20.98 -6.00 -4.46
C ALA A 104 -20.98 -6.37 -5.96
N ASP A 105 -22.10 -6.79 -6.54
CA ASP A 105 -22.12 -7.25 -7.93
C ASP A 105 -21.77 -6.13 -8.95
N PRO A 106 -21.39 -6.48 -10.19
CA PRO A 106 -20.94 -5.50 -11.17
C PRO A 106 -21.98 -4.42 -11.50
N ALA A 107 -23.28 -4.73 -11.51
CA ALA A 107 -24.32 -3.74 -11.79
C ALA A 107 -24.44 -2.76 -10.63
N PHE A 108 -24.39 -3.25 -9.39
CA PHE A 108 -24.34 -2.42 -8.19
C PHE A 108 -23.13 -1.47 -8.22
N MET A 109 -21.93 -1.98 -8.51
CA MET A 109 -20.73 -1.13 -8.55
C MET A 109 -20.83 -0.02 -9.60
N ARG A 110 -21.36 -0.33 -10.79
CA ARG A 110 -21.57 0.68 -11.86
C ARG A 110 -22.59 1.74 -11.44
N LEU A 111 -23.66 1.33 -10.76
CA LEU A 111 -24.69 2.25 -10.28
C LEU A 111 -24.15 3.20 -9.22
N VAL A 112 -23.36 2.71 -8.26
CA VAL A 112 -22.72 3.56 -7.25
C VAL A 112 -21.74 4.55 -7.88
N LEU A 113 -20.92 4.11 -8.84
CA LEU A 113 -20.02 5.01 -9.57
C LEU A 113 -20.77 6.08 -10.37
N GLY A 114 -21.83 5.69 -11.08
CA GLY A 114 -22.66 6.62 -11.84
C GLY A 114 -23.37 7.64 -10.94
N ALA A 115 -23.94 7.19 -9.83
CA ALA A 115 -24.58 8.05 -8.85
C ALA A 115 -23.59 9.05 -8.22
N LEU A 116 -22.40 8.58 -7.83
CA LEU A 116 -21.34 9.44 -7.30
C LEU A 116 -20.90 10.48 -8.33
N ALA A 117 -20.71 10.06 -9.59
CA ALA A 117 -20.32 10.97 -10.65
C ALA A 117 -21.38 12.03 -10.92
N ILE A 118 -22.66 11.64 -11.06
CA ILE A 118 -23.76 12.59 -11.27
C ILE A 118 -23.90 13.54 -10.06
N GLY A 119 -23.87 13.02 -8.83
CA GLY A 119 -23.92 13.84 -7.62
C GLY A 119 -22.76 14.84 -7.57
N SER A 120 -21.54 14.40 -7.87
CA SER A 120 -20.37 15.28 -7.92
C SER A 120 -20.47 16.31 -9.06
N ALA A 121 -21.02 15.95 -10.22
CA ALA A 121 -21.27 16.85 -11.35
C ALA A 121 -22.27 17.97 -10.98
N ILE A 122 -23.35 17.60 -10.27
CA ILE A 122 -24.34 18.56 -9.76
C ILE A 122 -23.67 19.54 -8.80
N LEU A 123 -22.86 19.03 -7.86
CA LEU A 123 -22.08 19.88 -6.96
C LEU A 123 -21.12 20.79 -7.73
N ALA A 124 -20.41 20.27 -8.73
CA ALA A 124 -19.49 21.06 -9.55
C ALA A 124 -20.18 22.18 -10.33
N GLY A 125 -21.35 21.91 -10.93
CA GLY A 125 -22.14 22.93 -11.63
C GLY A 125 -22.82 23.92 -10.69
N ALA A 126 -23.12 23.53 -9.45
CA ALA A 126 -23.51 24.46 -8.38
C ALA A 126 -22.34 25.30 -7.86
N GLY A 127 -21.10 24.87 -8.14
CA GLY A 127 -19.90 25.66 -7.95
C GLY A 127 -19.74 26.68 -9.07
N ALA A 128 -20.14 27.93 -8.81
CA ALA A 128 -19.75 29.05 -9.70
C ALA A 128 -18.23 29.02 -9.96
N PRO A 129 -17.79 29.29 -11.22
CA PRO A 129 -16.37 29.27 -11.57
C PRO A 129 -15.60 30.19 -10.62
N ALA A 130 -14.44 29.72 -10.13
CA ALA A 130 -13.56 30.57 -9.34
C ALA A 130 -13.09 31.73 -10.25
N PRO A 131 -13.28 33.01 -9.85
CA PRO A 131 -12.75 34.12 -10.62
C PRO A 131 -11.23 33.99 -10.71
N GLY A 132 -10.72 33.90 -11.93
CA GLY A 132 -9.28 33.77 -12.21
C GLY A 132 -8.73 32.41 -11.84
N GLU A 133 -8.91 31.42 -12.73
CA GLU A 133 -7.95 30.30 -12.77
C GLU A 133 -6.57 30.93 -12.97
N ARG A 134 -5.67 30.75 -12.01
CA ARG A 134 -4.30 31.19 -12.19
C ARG A 134 -3.77 30.52 -13.45
N PRO A 135 -3.07 31.27 -14.33
CA PRO A 135 -2.43 30.65 -15.48
C PRO A 135 -1.58 29.48 -14.97
N PRO A 136 -1.55 28.34 -15.71
CA PRO A 136 -0.72 27.21 -15.32
C PRO A 136 0.65 27.72 -14.94
N ARG A 137 1.09 27.42 -13.71
CA ARG A 137 2.52 27.53 -13.40
C ARG A 137 3.23 26.61 -14.38
N ARG A 138 3.82 27.21 -15.41
CA ARG A 138 4.62 26.46 -16.38
C ARG A 138 5.77 25.86 -15.61
N PHE A 139 5.86 24.54 -15.60
CA PHE A 139 7.06 23.87 -15.12
C PHE A 139 8.22 24.34 -15.97
N SER A 140 9.36 24.58 -15.33
CA SER A 140 10.59 24.65 -16.11
C SER A 140 10.78 23.34 -16.87
N ALA A 141 11.36 23.40 -18.07
CA ALA A 141 11.65 22.20 -18.86
C ALA A 141 12.45 21.16 -18.05
N ALA A 142 13.33 21.63 -17.16
CA ALA A 142 14.07 20.79 -16.23
C ALA A 142 13.16 20.00 -15.27
N SER A 143 12.11 20.60 -14.72
CA SER A 143 11.18 19.91 -13.83
C SER A 143 10.32 18.90 -14.56
N ALA A 144 9.85 19.25 -15.76
CA ALA A 144 9.14 18.31 -16.62
C ALA A 144 10.04 17.11 -16.98
N ALA A 145 11.30 17.36 -17.34
CA ALA A 145 12.27 16.31 -17.65
C ALA A 145 12.60 15.43 -16.44
N THR A 146 12.86 16.01 -15.26
CA THR A 146 13.12 15.25 -14.03
C THR A 146 11.92 14.37 -13.67
N LEU A 147 10.71 14.94 -13.69
CA LEU A 147 9.49 14.22 -13.36
C LEU A 147 9.23 13.10 -14.37
N ALA A 148 9.37 13.38 -15.68
CA ALA A 148 9.21 12.37 -16.73
C ALA A 148 10.24 11.24 -16.59
N LEU A 149 11.52 11.56 -16.33
CA LEU A 149 12.57 10.56 -16.10
C LEU A 149 12.27 9.70 -14.88
N CYS A 150 11.97 10.32 -13.74
CA CYS A 150 11.71 9.61 -12.49
C CYS A 150 10.44 8.75 -12.58
N LEU A 151 9.40 9.27 -13.24
CA LEU A 151 8.15 8.55 -13.48
C LEU A 151 8.36 7.38 -14.45
N ALA A 152 8.97 7.62 -15.61
CA ALA A 152 9.25 6.57 -16.59
C ALA A 152 10.09 5.46 -15.97
N PHE A 153 11.11 5.83 -15.19
CA PHE A 153 11.93 4.87 -14.47
C PHE A 153 11.12 4.06 -13.44
N SER A 154 10.34 4.73 -12.58
CA SER A 154 9.55 4.05 -11.54
C SER A 154 8.46 3.14 -12.15
N LEU A 155 7.81 3.57 -13.23
CA LEU A 155 6.83 2.78 -13.98
C LEU A 155 7.48 1.60 -14.69
N ALA A 156 8.61 1.81 -15.38
CA ALA A 156 9.34 0.75 -16.07
C ALA A 156 9.76 -0.34 -15.08
N ILE A 157 10.25 0.06 -13.91
CA ILE A 157 10.63 -0.87 -12.85
C ILE A 157 9.42 -1.60 -12.27
N THR A 158 8.30 -0.92 -12.00
CA THR A 158 7.06 -1.55 -11.49
C THR A 158 6.55 -2.58 -12.51
N PHE A 159 6.56 -2.20 -13.79
CA PHE A 159 6.17 -3.04 -14.91
C PHE A 159 7.12 -4.24 -15.07
N LEU A 160 8.44 -4.02 -15.13
CA LEU A 160 9.43 -5.09 -15.22
C LEU A 160 9.33 -6.04 -14.02
N SER A 161 9.15 -5.51 -12.81
CA SER A 161 8.95 -6.31 -11.60
C SER A 161 7.75 -7.25 -11.75
N HIS A 162 6.64 -6.80 -12.36
CA HIS A 162 5.48 -7.66 -12.67
C HIS A 162 5.81 -8.82 -13.61
N TYR A 163 6.67 -8.62 -14.60
CA TYR A 163 6.99 -9.66 -15.60
C TYR A 163 8.12 -10.58 -15.15
N ILE A 164 8.99 -10.13 -14.25
CA ILE A 164 10.11 -10.94 -13.75
C ILE A 164 9.65 -11.87 -12.59
N THR A 165 8.55 -11.54 -11.90
CA THR A 165 8.09 -12.22 -10.67
C THR A 165 7.13 -13.41 -10.76
N PRO A 166 6.23 -13.60 -11.75
CA PRO A 166 5.17 -14.60 -11.64
C PRO A 166 5.71 -16.03 -11.60
N ASP A 167 6.93 -16.23 -12.11
CA ASP A 167 7.51 -17.54 -12.39
C ASP A 167 8.68 -17.91 -11.47
N ASN A 168 9.23 -16.99 -10.65
CA ASN A 168 10.60 -17.14 -10.13
C ASN A 168 10.84 -16.86 -8.63
N TRP A 169 9.85 -16.41 -7.84
CA TRP A 169 10.06 -16.26 -6.39
C TRP A 169 8.80 -16.51 -5.52
N PRO A 170 8.82 -17.50 -4.61
CA PRO A 170 7.68 -17.85 -3.75
C PRO A 170 7.25 -16.75 -2.76
N GLY A 171 8.17 -15.94 -2.22
CA GLY A 171 7.83 -14.94 -1.20
C GLY A 171 6.99 -13.77 -1.73
N THR A 172 7.39 -13.18 -2.86
CA THR A 172 6.68 -12.08 -3.55
C THR A 172 5.36 -12.55 -4.10
N LEU A 173 5.32 -13.78 -4.61
CA LEU A 173 4.10 -14.39 -5.11
C LEU A 173 3.07 -14.54 -3.99
N LYS A 174 3.47 -14.72 -2.72
CA LYS A 174 2.55 -14.91 -1.58
C LYS A 174 1.77 -13.65 -1.22
N ASP A 175 2.44 -12.53 -0.99
CA ASP A 175 1.75 -11.28 -0.62
C ASP A 175 1.10 -10.60 -1.81
N ASN A 176 1.69 -10.73 -3.01
CA ASN A 176 1.00 -10.30 -4.22
C ASN A 176 -0.15 -11.24 -4.58
N SER A 177 -0.12 -12.56 -4.33
CA SER A 177 -1.28 -13.41 -4.66
C SER A 177 -2.51 -13.08 -3.81
N LYS A 178 -2.37 -12.35 -2.69
CA LYS A 178 -3.52 -11.85 -1.91
C LYS A 178 -4.57 -11.16 -2.77
N TYR A 179 -4.18 -10.37 -3.77
CA TYR A 179 -5.16 -9.73 -4.66
C TYR A 179 -5.95 -10.73 -5.51
N LEU A 180 -5.38 -11.89 -5.84
CA LEU A 180 -6.06 -12.98 -6.57
C LEU A 180 -7.16 -13.64 -5.74
N PHE A 181 -7.16 -13.45 -4.41
CA PHE A 181 -8.19 -13.98 -3.52
C PHE A 181 -9.13 -12.86 -3.02
N ILE A 182 -8.57 -11.74 -2.57
CA ILE A 182 -9.33 -10.61 -2.00
C ILE A 182 -10.17 -9.89 -3.06
N ILE A 183 -9.63 -9.65 -4.26
CA ILE A 183 -10.37 -8.91 -5.29
C ILE A 183 -11.61 -9.70 -5.73
N PRO A 184 -11.54 -11.01 -6.08
CA PRO A 184 -12.73 -11.81 -6.38
C PRO A 184 -13.81 -11.77 -5.29
N GLU A 185 -13.42 -11.88 -4.01
CA GLU A 185 -14.36 -11.79 -2.89
C GLU A 185 -15.06 -10.43 -2.85
N LEU A 186 -14.29 -9.34 -3.06
CA LEU A 186 -14.83 -7.98 -3.17
C LEU A 186 -15.77 -7.77 -4.38
N GLN A 187 -15.80 -8.69 -5.35
CA GLN A 187 -16.76 -8.66 -6.46
C GLN A 187 -18.11 -9.30 -6.08
N VAL A 188 -18.17 -10.01 -4.96
CA VAL A 188 -19.35 -10.75 -4.50
C VAL A 188 -19.89 -10.13 -3.20
N HIS A 189 -18.99 -9.77 -2.27
CA HIS A 189 -19.35 -9.22 -0.96
C HIS A 189 -18.45 -8.03 -0.56
N ILE A 190 -19.06 -6.95 -0.06
CA ILE A 190 -18.38 -5.82 0.62
C ILE A 190 -19.05 -5.63 2.00
N PRO A 191 -18.30 -5.62 3.12
CA PRO A 191 -16.87 -5.88 3.23
C PRO A 191 -16.50 -7.30 2.78
N PRO A 192 -15.26 -7.57 2.34
CA PRO A 192 -14.90 -8.91 1.92
C PRO A 192 -14.87 -9.85 3.11
N ASN A 193 -15.27 -11.10 2.90
CA ASN A 193 -14.96 -12.13 3.88
C ASN A 193 -13.48 -12.48 3.85
N ASN A 194 -13.02 -13.11 4.91
CA ASN A 194 -11.72 -13.71 4.98
C ASN A 194 -11.66 -14.91 4.03
N VAL A 195 -10.99 -14.71 2.90
CA VAL A 195 -10.86 -15.65 1.79
C VAL A 195 -9.94 -16.84 2.09
N PHE A 196 -9.28 -16.83 3.25
CA PHE A 196 -8.34 -17.89 3.67
C PHE A 196 -8.98 -18.89 4.65
N PHE A 197 -10.31 -18.78 4.93
CA PHE A 197 -11.07 -19.70 5.79
C PHE A 197 -12.47 -20.00 5.23
N LEU A 198 -13.00 -21.18 5.58
CA LEU A 198 -14.27 -21.71 5.09
C LEU A 198 -15.49 -20.76 5.25
N PRO A 199 -16.49 -20.86 4.36
CA PRO A 199 -17.68 -19.99 4.33
C PRO A 199 -18.65 -20.10 5.51
N GLU A 200 -18.56 -21.12 6.38
CA GLU A 200 -19.55 -21.33 7.45
C GLU A 200 -19.40 -20.29 8.58
N GLY A 201 -19.79 -19.05 8.34
CA GLY A 201 -19.60 -17.93 9.27
C GLY A 201 -18.64 -16.89 8.73
N ALA A 202 -19.00 -16.31 7.58
CA ALA A 202 -18.51 -15.04 7.01
C ALA A 202 -17.75 -14.17 8.03
N GLN A 203 -16.44 -14.38 8.13
CA GLN A 203 -15.57 -13.58 8.97
C GLN A 203 -15.13 -12.37 8.15
N PRO A 204 -15.37 -11.13 8.58
CA PRO A 204 -14.87 -9.97 7.84
C PRO A 204 -13.35 -10.05 7.74
N LEU A 205 -12.82 -9.80 6.54
CA LEU A 205 -11.38 -9.73 6.31
C LEU A 205 -10.75 -8.68 7.23
N GLY A 206 -9.59 -9.02 7.79
CA GLY A 206 -8.75 -8.06 8.50
C GLY A 206 -8.32 -6.87 7.63
N TYR A 207 -7.67 -5.91 8.29
CA TYR A 207 -7.23 -4.60 7.78
C TYR A 207 -6.54 -4.58 6.37
N TYR A 208 -6.56 -3.42 5.68
CA TYR A 208 -5.87 -3.07 4.39
C TYR A 208 -6.50 -3.51 3.05
N TYR A 209 -7.82 -3.57 2.93
CA TYR A 209 -8.48 -3.93 1.67
C TYR A 209 -8.95 -2.73 0.82
N PHE A 210 -8.82 -1.47 1.24
CA PHE A 210 -9.41 -0.36 0.46
C PHE A 210 -8.75 -0.15 -0.91
N LEU A 211 -7.42 -0.32 -1.02
CA LEU A 211 -6.79 -0.28 -2.35
C LEU A 211 -7.27 -1.45 -3.23
N HIS A 212 -7.42 -2.64 -2.64
CA HIS A 212 -7.97 -3.81 -3.32
C HIS A 212 -9.42 -3.58 -3.76
N LEU A 213 -10.23 -2.91 -2.95
CA LEU A 213 -11.60 -2.49 -3.28
C LEU A 213 -11.61 -1.52 -4.45
N ALA A 214 -10.74 -0.50 -4.44
CA ALA A 214 -10.61 0.41 -5.58
C ALA A 214 -10.30 -0.36 -6.88
N MET A 215 -9.43 -1.37 -6.82
CA MET A 215 -9.10 -2.21 -7.98
C MET A 215 -10.22 -3.19 -8.36
N ALA A 216 -10.95 -3.75 -7.40
CA ALA A 216 -12.12 -4.59 -7.63
C ALA A 216 -13.23 -3.81 -8.36
N VAL A 217 -13.43 -2.54 -7.98
CA VAL A 217 -14.34 -1.63 -8.66
C VAL A 217 -13.92 -1.40 -10.11
N LEU A 218 -12.63 -1.15 -10.37
CA LEU A 218 -12.12 -1.00 -11.74
C LEU A 218 -12.26 -2.31 -12.56
N ALA A 219 -12.02 -3.47 -11.94
CA ALA A 219 -12.18 -4.77 -12.59
C ALA A 219 -13.63 -5.04 -13.02
N ASN A 220 -14.59 -4.88 -12.10
CA ASN A 220 -16.01 -5.17 -12.35
C ASN A 220 -16.70 -4.12 -13.23
N ALA A 221 -16.50 -2.84 -12.93
CA ALA A 221 -17.11 -1.77 -13.70
C ALA A 221 -16.48 -1.68 -15.10
N GLY A 222 -15.17 -1.90 -15.20
CA GLY A 222 -14.44 -1.89 -16.47
C GLY A 222 -14.58 -3.18 -17.29
N GLY A 223 -14.92 -4.31 -16.65
CA GLY A 223 -14.99 -5.61 -17.31
C GLY A 223 -13.62 -6.12 -17.76
N VAL A 224 -12.60 -5.96 -16.91
CA VAL A 224 -11.21 -6.42 -17.15
C VAL A 224 -10.80 -7.48 -16.12
N SER A 225 -9.73 -8.21 -16.40
CA SER A 225 -9.23 -9.22 -15.46
C SER A 225 -8.74 -8.59 -14.14
N VAL A 226 -8.83 -9.36 -13.05
CA VAL A 226 -8.33 -8.96 -11.72
C VAL A 226 -6.85 -8.56 -11.77
N THR A 227 -6.02 -9.32 -12.48
CA THR A 227 -4.59 -9.03 -12.67
C THR A 227 -4.38 -7.67 -13.37
N THR A 228 -5.16 -7.40 -14.43
CA THR A 228 -5.07 -6.13 -15.17
C THR A 228 -5.43 -4.94 -14.28
N ALA A 229 -6.51 -5.07 -13.50
CA ALA A 229 -6.94 -4.01 -12.59
C ALA A 229 -5.91 -3.74 -11.49
N PHE A 230 -5.36 -4.79 -10.88
CA PHE A 230 -4.30 -4.65 -9.88
C PHE A 230 -3.05 -3.98 -10.44
N LEU A 231 -2.55 -4.43 -11.60
CA LEU A 231 -1.38 -3.82 -12.25
C LEU A 231 -1.61 -2.34 -12.57
N ALA A 232 -2.79 -2.00 -13.10
CA ALA A 232 -3.17 -0.61 -13.34
C ALA A 232 -3.16 0.21 -12.04
N GLY A 233 -3.63 -0.38 -10.94
CA GLY A 233 -3.54 0.18 -9.59
C GLY A 233 -2.13 0.47 -9.14
N CYS A 234 -1.23 -0.51 -9.22
CA CYS A 234 0.18 -0.33 -8.83
C CYS A 234 0.83 0.78 -9.66
N LEU A 235 0.63 0.80 -10.98
CA LEU A 235 1.17 1.85 -11.85
C LEU A 235 0.60 3.23 -11.49
N LEU A 236 -0.68 3.30 -11.14
CA LEU A 236 -1.33 4.54 -10.72
C LEU A 236 -0.77 5.05 -9.39
N VAL A 237 -0.61 4.18 -8.39
CA VAL A 237 0.01 4.52 -7.10
C VAL A 237 1.45 4.99 -7.31
N THR A 238 2.23 4.30 -8.15
CA THR A 238 3.59 4.70 -8.54
C THR A 238 3.64 6.07 -9.22
N ALA A 239 2.66 6.38 -10.06
CA ALA A 239 2.58 7.71 -10.66
C ALA A 239 2.30 8.79 -9.62
N LEU A 240 1.35 8.54 -8.71
CA LEU A 240 0.97 9.49 -7.68
C LEU A 240 2.05 9.69 -6.62
N SER A 241 2.80 8.66 -6.28
CA SER A 241 3.92 8.73 -5.34
C SER A 241 5.13 9.52 -5.88
N ALA A 242 5.25 9.66 -7.19
CA ALA A 242 6.20 10.61 -7.80
C ALA A 242 5.62 12.03 -7.85
N LEU A 243 4.36 12.16 -8.28
CA LEU A 243 3.70 13.44 -8.53
C LEU A 243 3.37 14.23 -7.26
N VAL A 244 2.73 13.59 -6.27
CA VAL A 244 2.22 14.28 -5.08
C VAL A 244 3.36 14.83 -4.20
N PRO A 245 4.44 14.07 -3.90
CA PRO A 245 5.58 14.63 -3.18
C PRO A 245 6.25 15.78 -3.92
N PHE A 246 6.40 15.70 -5.26
CA PHE A 246 6.92 16.82 -6.05
C PHE A 246 6.10 18.08 -5.81
N ILE A 247 4.76 17.98 -5.91
CA ILE A 247 3.85 19.10 -5.70
C ILE A 247 3.94 19.64 -4.27
N VAL A 248 3.95 18.76 -3.27
CA VAL A 248 4.03 19.15 -1.85
C VAL A 248 5.34 19.90 -1.56
N VAL A 249 6.47 19.38 -2.03
CA VAL A 249 7.78 20.02 -1.83
C VAL A 249 7.87 21.34 -2.61
N GLN A 250 7.28 21.42 -3.81
CA GLN A 250 7.21 22.66 -4.57
C GLN A 250 6.41 23.73 -3.82
N ALA A 251 5.27 23.34 -3.23
CA ALA A 251 4.41 24.23 -2.47
C ALA A 251 5.05 24.69 -1.14
N LEU A 252 5.74 23.77 -0.44
CA LEU A 252 6.38 24.03 0.85
C LEU A 252 7.74 24.74 0.71
N PHE A 253 8.46 24.52 -0.36
CA PHE A 253 9.81 25.03 -0.50
C PHE A 253 10.00 25.75 -1.83
N SER A 254 10.44 25.02 -2.86
CA SER A 254 10.72 25.58 -4.19
C SER A 254 10.62 24.50 -5.26
N GLU A 255 10.46 24.91 -6.51
CA GLU A 255 10.47 23.96 -7.65
C GLU A 255 11.81 23.22 -7.77
N ARG A 256 12.94 23.88 -7.47
CA ARG A 256 14.25 23.24 -7.47
C ARG A 256 14.37 22.19 -6.36
N ALA A 257 13.82 22.46 -5.18
CA ALA A 257 13.76 21.48 -4.10
C ALA A 257 12.84 20.31 -4.48
N ALA A 258 11.72 20.55 -5.17
CA ALA A 258 10.84 19.49 -5.64
C ALA A 258 11.53 18.53 -6.61
N ARG A 259 12.34 19.06 -7.54
CA ARG A 259 13.18 18.24 -8.43
C ARG A 259 14.14 17.37 -7.64
N TRP A 260 14.89 17.96 -6.71
CA TRP A 260 15.83 17.20 -5.87
C TRP A 260 15.11 16.16 -5.02
N ALA A 261 13.97 16.48 -4.42
CA ALA A 261 13.21 15.55 -3.59
C ALA A 261 12.69 14.37 -4.42
N THR A 262 12.22 14.62 -5.64
CA THR A 262 11.78 13.56 -6.57
C THR A 262 12.96 12.70 -7.00
N PHE A 263 14.09 13.32 -7.34
CA PHE A 263 15.31 12.60 -7.69
C PHE A 263 15.84 11.74 -6.54
N LEU A 264 15.95 12.30 -5.33
CA LEU A 264 16.36 11.56 -4.13
C LEU A 264 15.38 10.41 -3.85
N ARG A 265 14.07 10.68 -3.80
CA ARG A 265 13.07 9.62 -3.64
C ARG A 265 13.19 8.53 -4.71
N THR A 266 13.47 8.86 -5.97
CA THR A 266 13.59 7.84 -7.02
C THR A 266 14.93 7.11 -6.99
N PHE A 267 16.05 7.77 -6.66
CA PHE A 267 17.40 7.21 -6.86
C PHE A 267 18.26 7.06 -5.60
N ILE A 268 18.00 7.84 -4.53
CA ILE A 268 18.83 7.94 -3.31
C ILE A 268 17.98 8.12 -2.05
N GLY A 269 17.80 7.07 -1.25
CA GLY A 269 16.98 7.09 -0.04
C GLY A 269 15.48 6.98 -0.30
N GLY A 270 15.10 6.69 -1.55
CA GLY A 270 13.91 5.89 -1.80
C GLY A 270 14.34 4.55 -2.37
N PHE A 271 14.68 4.40 -3.65
CA PHE A 271 14.95 3.06 -4.20
C PHE A 271 16.43 2.61 -4.20
N ASP A 272 17.40 3.50 -3.93
CA ASP A 272 18.85 3.20 -3.97
C ASP A 272 19.32 2.44 -5.24
N TRP A 273 18.72 2.78 -6.39
CA TRP A 273 18.96 2.08 -7.67
C TRP A 273 20.37 2.20 -8.22
N ILE A 274 21.05 3.33 -8.02
CA ILE A 274 22.43 3.49 -8.53
C ILE A 274 23.35 2.45 -7.87
N PRO A 275 23.33 2.31 -6.52
CA PRO A 275 23.96 1.18 -5.86
C PRO A 275 23.54 -0.17 -6.40
N TYR A 276 22.23 -0.38 -6.49
CA TYR A 276 21.63 -1.67 -6.77
C TYR A 276 21.88 -2.17 -8.21
N CYS A 277 21.71 -1.33 -9.23
CA CYS A 277 21.96 -1.65 -10.65
C CYS A 277 23.45 -1.87 -10.95
N LEU A 278 24.34 -1.11 -10.32
CA LEU A 278 25.78 -1.30 -10.45
C LEU A 278 26.19 -2.67 -9.89
N LEU A 279 25.65 -3.01 -8.71
CA LEU A 279 25.84 -4.31 -8.08
C LEU A 279 25.22 -5.46 -8.87
N LEU A 280 24.06 -5.25 -9.51
CA LEU A 280 23.43 -6.26 -10.38
C LEU A 280 24.26 -6.56 -11.62
N THR A 281 24.80 -5.53 -12.26
CA THR A 281 25.69 -5.70 -13.41
C THR A 281 26.92 -6.51 -13.01
N ILE A 282 27.50 -6.22 -11.85
CA ILE A 282 28.67 -6.95 -11.31
C ILE A 282 28.29 -8.40 -10.93
N ALA A 283 27.17 -8.62 -10.25
CA ALA A 283 26.71 -9.95 -9.85
C ALA A 283 26.34 -10.83 -11.05
N ASN A 284 25.67 -10.27 -12.06
CA ASN A 284 25.35 -10.97 -13.30
C ASN A 284 26.60 -11.29 -14.11
N ALA A 285 27.55 -10.34 -14.20
CA ALA A 285 28.81 -10.54 -14.92
C ALA A 285 29.71 -11.59 -14.26
N LEU A 286 29.68 -11.70 -12.92
CA LEU A 286 30.53 -12.65 -12.18
C LEU A 286 29.89 -14.03 -12.00
N GLU A 287 28.56 -14.15 -11.95
CA GLU A 287 27.93 -15.36 -11.41
C GLU A 287 26.82 -15.97 -12.28
N ASN A 288 26.47 -15.41 -13.45
CA ASN A 288 25.40 -15.92 -14.34
C ASN A 288 24.07 -16.22 -13.60
N ARG A 289 23.77 -15.46 -12.54
CA ARG A 289 22.57 -15.64 -11.70
C ARG A 289 21.69 -14.41 -11.79
N PRO A 290 20.71 -14.35 -12.73
CA PRO A 290 19.83 -13.21 -12.92
C PRO A 290 18.85 -12.93 -11.76
N TRP A 291 18.95 -13.64 -10.64
CA TRP A 291 17.95 -13.73 -9.57
C TRP A 291 18.37 -13.11 -8.23
N THR A 292 19.59 -12.59 -8.11
CA THR A 292 20.13 -11.98 -6.89
C THR A 292 19.37 -10.71 -6.47
N TRP A 293 18.60 -10.10 -7.36
CA TRP A 293 17.93 -8.82 -7.12
C TRP A 293 16.81 -8.92 -6.06
N MET A 294 15.94 -9.95 -6.09
CA MET A 294 14.81 -10.09 -5.12
C MET A 294 15.13 -10.88 -3.84
N GLN A 295 16.26 -11.58 -3.82
CA GLN A 295 16.70 -12.33 -2.64
C GLN A 295 17.13 -11.38 -1.50
N LEU A 296 17.53 -10.17 -1.86
CA LEU A 296 17.93 -9.11 -0.93
C LEU A 296 16.77 -8.55 -0.13
N THR A 297 15.58 -8.50 -0.73
CA THR A 297 14.36 -7.99 -0.09
C THR A 297 13.71 -8.97 0.91
N PHE A 298 14.12 -10.25 0.94
CA PHE A 298 13.47 -11.26 1.82
C PHE A 298 14.13 -11.38 3.19
N CYS A 299 15.41 -10.99 3.34
CA CYS A 299 16.02 -10.88 4.68
C CYS A 299 15.42 -9.74 5.51
N ASP A 300 14.60 -8.88 4.90
CA ASP A 300 13.92 -7.76 5.54
C ASP A 300 12.62 -8.15 6.28
N GLU A 301 12.06 -9.35 6.06
CA GLU A 301 10.94 -9.80 6.91
C GLU A 301 11.40 -9.93 8.37
N GLN A 302 12.68 -10.21 8.64
CA GLN A 302 13.22 -10.22 10.00
C GLN A 302 13.80 -8.86 10.40
N TRP A 303 13.05 -7.76 10.21
CA TRP A 303 13.50 -6.39 10.55
C TRP A 303 13.65 -6.08 12.04
N ASN A 304 13.57 -7.11 12.85
CA ASN A 304 14.39 -7.21 14.04
C ASN A 304 15.89 -7.33 13.65
N ALA A 305 16.41 -6.63 12.65
CA ALA A 305 17.82 -6.61 12.28
C ALA A 305 18.09 -5.26 11.61
N TRP A 306 18.45 -4.28 12.43
CA TRP A 306 18.76 -2.88 12.08
C TRP A 306 19.92 -2.68 11.05
N PHE A 307 20.30 -3.68 10.22
CA PHE A 307 21.33 -3.56 9.16
C PHE A 307 20.87 -3.98 7.76
N GLY A 308 19.58 -4.23 7.54
CA GLY A 308 19.03 -4.53 6.21
C GLY A 308 18.52 -3.30 5.44
N SER A 309 18.25 -2.20 6.14
CA SER A 309 17.26 -1.21 5.73
C SER A 309 17.81 0.15 5.30
N ARG A 310 18.96 0.19 4.60
CA ARG A 310 19.13 1.27 3.60
C ARG A 310 18.14 1.07 2.48
N VAL A 311 16.92 1.47 2.81
CA VAL A 311 15.91 2.04 1.95
C VAL A 311 15.87 1.39 0.58
N ILE A 312 15.50 0.12 0.53
CA ILE A 312 14.83 -0.51 -0.62
C ILE A 312 13.31 -0.41 -0.37
N VAL A 313 12.87 0.74 0.17
CA VAL A 313 11.49 0.94 0.61
C VAL A 313 10.55 1.01 -0.60
N PRO A 314 10.78 1.81 -1.64
CA PRO A 314 9.80 2.02 -2.68
C PRO A 314 9.63 0.85 -3.64
N LEU A 315 10.64 0.07 -4.04
CA LEU A 315 10.36 -1.08 -4.92
C LEU A 315 9.41 -2.06 -4.22
N THR A 316 9.71 -2.38 -2.96
CA THR A 316 8.84 -3.16 -2.08
C THR A 316 7.50 -2.44 -1.84
N HIS A 317 7.45 -1.15 -1.55
CA HIS A 317 6.18 -0.46 -1.29
C HIS A 317 5.33 -0.17 -2.54
N HIS A 318 5.90 -0.11 -3.74
CA HIS A 318 5.14 0.13 -4.98
C HIS A 318 4.64 -1.16 -5.61
N TRP A 319 5.41 -2.24 -5.46
CA TRP A 319 5.05 -3.55 -5.99
C TRP A 319 4.44 -4.47 -4.92
N TRP A 320 5.08 -4.61 -3.77
CA TRP A 320 4.70 -5.53 -2.70
C TRP A 320 3.60 -4.96 -1.79
N PHE A 321 3.63 -3.66 -1.46
CA PHE A 321 2.63 -3.03 -0.58
C PHE A 321 2.08 -1.67 -1.07
N PRO A 322 1.52 -1.60 -2.30
CA PRO A 322 1.05 -0.34 -2.88
C PRO A 322 0.02 0.40 -2.00
N GLN A 323 -0.71 -0.30 -1.13
CA GLN A 323 -1.64 0.29 -0.18
C GLN A 323 -0.97 1.22 0.84
N HIS A 324 0.21 0.88 1.35
CA HIS A 324 0.91 1.71 2.33
C HIS A 324 1.49 2.96 1.68
N GLU A 325 2.00 2.81 0.46
CA GLU A 325 2.45 3.93 -0.36
C GLU A 325 1.30 4.87 -0.71
N PHE A 326 0.14 4.33 -1.05
CA PHE A 326 -1.04 5.15 -1.32
C PHE A 326 -1.52 5.89 -0.07
N ALA A 327 -1.43 5.29 1.13
CA ALA A 327 -1.73 5.98 2.39
C ALA A 327 -0.80 7.20 2.62
N LEU A 328 0.49 7.07 2.29
CA LEU A 328 1.44 8.20 2.30
C LEU A 328 1.05 9.28 1.27
N VAL A 329 0.69 8.89 0.04
CA VAL A 329 0.22 9.83 -1.00
C VAL A 329 -1.01 10.61 -0.51
N VAL A 330 -1.99 9.91 0.07
CA VAL A 330 -3.21 10.50 0.63
C VAL A 330 -2.88 11.46 1.77
N SER A 331 -1.97 11.09 2.68
CA SER A 331 -1.49 11.96 3.76
C SER A 331 -0.82 13.23 3.23
N LEU A 332 0.03 13.12 2.20
CA LEU A 332 0.70 14.27 1.58
C LEU A 332 -0.28 15.16 0.80
N ALA A 333 -1.27 14.59 0.12
CA ALA A 333 -2.37 15.33 -0.49
C ALA A 333 -3.16 16.10 0.57
N TRP A 334 -3.40 15.49 1.73
CA TRP A 334 -4.08 16.10 2.85
C TRP A 334 -3.25 17.26 3.45
N VAL A 335 -1.94 17.09 3.62
CA VAL A 335 -0.98 18.18 3.98
C VAL A 335 -1.13 19.36 3.03
N LEU A 336 -1.13 19.12 1.71
CA LEU A 336 -1.24 20.16 0.70
C LEU A 336 -2.55 20.96 0.80
N LEU A 337 -3.64 20.26 1.12
CA LEU A 337 -4.98 20.85 1.25
C LEU A 337 -5.14 21.65 2.55
N LEU A 338 -4.44 21.27 3.63
CA LEU A 338 -4.43 22.05 4.88
C LEU A 338 -3.90 23.48 4.71
N PHE A 339 -3.04 23.71 3.73
CA PHE A 339 -2.45 25.03 3.47
C PHE A 339 -3.39 25.93 2.66
N ARG A 340 -4.50 25.38 2.17
CA ARG A 340 -5.49 26.15 1.42
C ARG A 340 -6.41 26.88 2.39
N LYS A 341 -7.01 27.97 1.91
CA LYS A 341 -7.93 28.76 2.74
C LYS A 341 -9.04 27.85 3.28
N PRO A 342 -9.29 27.84 4.59
CA PRO A 342 -10.26 26.93 5.18
C PRO A 342 -11.65 27.24 4.62
N ALA A 343 -12.18 26.34 3.81
CA ALA A 343 -13.53 26.37 3.30
C ALA A 343 -14.27 25.17 3.88
N TRP A 344 -15.49 25.38 4.39
CA TRP A 344 -16.30 24.28 4.93
C TRP A 344 -16.45 23.13 3.94
N ARG A 345 -16.54 23.43 2.63
CA ARG A 345 -16.63 22.44 1.54
C ARG A 345 -15.42 21.52 1.51
N LEU A 346 -14.22 22.07 1.69
CA LEU A 346 -12.99 21.29 1.73
C LEU A 346 -13.00 20.36 2.95
N TRP A 347 -13.32 20.90 4.12
CA TRP A 347 -13.33 20.17 5.39
C TRP A 347 -14.41 19.10 5.48
N LEU A 348 -15.57 19.29 4.87
CA LEU A 348 -16.71 18.37 5.01
C LEU A 348 -16.85 17.40 3.82
N LEU A 349 -16.32 17.72 2.63
CA LEU A 349 -16.55 16.90 1.42
C LEU A 349 -15.29 16.26 0.85
N VAL A 350 -14.10 16.84 1.08
CA VAL A 350 -12.85 16.37 0.47
C VAL A 350 -11.91 15.75 1.50
N MET A 351 -11.71 16.41 2.63
CA MET A 351 -10.82 15.90 3.69
C MET A 351 -11.30 14.58 4.32
N PRO A 352 -12.60 14.36 4.59
CA PRO A 352 -13.05 13.14 5.25
C PRO A 352 -12.77 11.85 4.47
N PRO A 353 -13.10 11.72 3.16
CA PRO A 353 -12.81 10.49 2.43
C PRO A 353 -11.31 10.21 2.31
N LEU A 354 -10.45 11.24 2.29
CA LEU A 354 -9.00 11.06 2.35
C LEU A 354 -8.56 10.40 3.67
N LEU A 355 -9.06 10.88 4.81
CA LEU A 355 -8.73 10.30 6.12
C LEU A 355 -9.20 8.84 6.24
N VAL A 356 -10.40 8.53 5.74
CA VAL A 356 -10.91 7.15 5.73
C VAL A 356 -10.08 6.27 4.80
N MET A 357 -9.73 6.75 3.60
CA MET A 357 -8.89 6.02 2.66
C MET A 357 -7.50 5.73 3.23
N MET A 358 -6.90 6.69 3.94
CA MET A 358 -5.62 6.49 4.63
C MET A 358 -5.71 5.32 5.64
N ALA A 359 -6.78 5.28 6.44
CA ALA A 359 -7.02 4.21 7.42
C ALA A 359 -7.34 2.85 6.76
N GLY A 360 -8.14 2.85 5.69
CA GLY A 360 -8.51 1.67 4.92
C GLY A 360 -7.35 1.07 4.13
N CYS A 361 -6.37 1.88 3.75
CA CYS A 361 -5.15 1.44 3.08
C CYS A 361 -4.03 1.06 4.05
N SER A 362 -3.91 1.77 5.19
CA SER A 362 -2.84 1.55 6.17
C SER A 362 -3.17 2.11 7.56
N VAL A 363 -3.73 1.27 8.42
CA VAL A 363 -3.86 1.47 9.88
C VAL A 363 -2.49 1.71 10.52
N TYR A 364 -1.43 0.99 10.13
CA TYR A 364 -0.07 1.24 10.62
C TYR A 364 0.38 2.68 10.38
N TYR A 365 0.22 3.16 9.15
CA TYR A 365 0.56 4.54 8.81
C TYR A 365 -0.38 5.54 9.52
N THR A 366 -1.67 5.23 9.55
CA THR A 366 -2.70 6.09 10.15
C THR A 366 -2.46 6.31 11.64
N LEU A 367 -2.00 5.29 12.36
CA LEU A 367 -1.63 5.40 13.78
C LEU A 367 -0.45 6.35 14.00
N ALA A 368 0.43 6.55 13.02
CA ALA A 368 1.49 7.56 13.08
C ALA A 368 0.98 8.96 12.66
N ALA A 369 0.10 9.04 11.67
CA ALA A 369 -0.43 10.30 11.14
C ALA A 369 -1.49 10.94 12.05
N ALA A 370 -2.33 10.15 12.74
CA ALA A 370 -3.42 10.65 13.58
C ALA A 370 -2.94 11.49 14.78
N PRO A 371 -1.87 11.12 15.52
CA PRO A 371 -1.35 11.98 16.58
C PRO A 371 -0.74 13.28 16.02
N ALA A 372 -0.10 13.25 14.84
CA ALA A 372 0.36 14.46 14.18
C ALA A 372 -0.81 15.40 13.82
N TYR A 373 -1.94 14.81 13.42
CA TYR A 373 -3.17 15.56 13.18
C TYR A 373 -3.73 16.20 14.45
N GLY A 374 -3.75 15.46 15.56
CA GLY A 374 -4.12 16.00 16.89
C GLY A 374 -3.22 17.17 17.31
N VAL A 375 -1.90 17.03 17.17
CA VAL A 375 -0.94 18.10 17.46
C VAL A 375 -1.19 19.32 16.57
N TYR A 376 -1.58 19.15 15.31
CA TYR A 376 -1.97 20.27 14.44
C TYR A 376 -3.22 21.01 14.94
N ILE A 377 -4.25 20.29 15.38
CA ILE A 377 -5.46 20.90 15.95
C ILE A 377 -5.09 21.71 17.20
N LEU A 378 -4.31 21.13 18.10
CA LEU A 378 -3.82 21.81 19.31
C LEU A 378 -2.98 23.05 18.95
N ALA A 379 -2.09 22.96 17.97
CA ALA A 379 -1.30 24.09 17.50
C ALA A 379 -2.15 25.19 16.88
N CYS A 380 -3.25 24.84 16.19
CA CYS A 380 -4.22 25.81 15.69
C CYS A 380 -4.93 26.52 16.85
N ILE A 381 -5.38 25.78 17.87
CA ILE A 381 -6.03 26.34 19.07
C ILE A 381 -5.06 27.28 19.80
N TRP A 382 -3.84 26.83 20.06
CA TRP A 382 -2.82 27.63 20.76
C TRP A 382 -2.48 28.92 20.01
N ARG A 383 -2.39 28.86 18.68
CA ARG A 383 -2.19 30.03 17.80
C ARG A 383 -3.48 30.82 17.51
N LYS A 384 -4.57 30.55 18.23
CA LYS A 384 -5.88 31.21 18.08
C LYS A 384 -6.50 31.10 16.68
N ARG A 385 -6.12 30.08 15.90
CA ARG A 385 -6.67 29.75 14.57
C ARG A 385 -7.92 28.86 14.68
N TYR A 386 -8.92 29.31 15.43
CA TYR A 386 -10.09 28.48 15.79
C TYR A 386 -10.88 27.95 14.59
N ARG A 387 -10.99 28.71 13.49
CA ARG A 387 -11.67 28.23 12.26
C ARG A 387 -10.97 27.02 11.62
N ALA A 388 -9.63 27.00 11.65
CA ALA A 388 -8.86 25.86 11.14
C ALA A 388 -8.98 24.66 12.07
N ALA A 389 -8.92 24.89 13.39
CA ALA A 389 -9.14 23.83 14.39
C ALA A 389 -10.54 23.22 14.28
N LEU A 390 -11.58 24.05 14.13
CA LEU A 390 -12.97 23.60 13.96
C LEU A 390 -13.14 22.84 12.64
N GLY A 391 -12.62 23.37 11.53
CA GLY A 391 -12.67 22.70 10.23
C GLY A 391 -11.98 21.34 10.25
N ALA A 392 -10.79 21.26 10.85
CA ALA A 392 -10.07 20.01 11.07
C ALA A 392 -10.87 19.03 11.94
N SER A 393 -11.35 19.50 13.10
CA SER A 393 -12.14 18.66 14.02
C SER A 393 -13.41 18.12 13.33
N ALA A 394 -14.11 18.97 12.56
CA ALA A 394 -15.28 18.55 11.79
C ALA A 394 -14.92 17.54 10.70
N ALA A 395 -13.79 17.71 10.00
CA ALA A 395 -13.32 16.74 9.03
C ALA A 395 -13.03 15.37 9.66
N GLY A 396 -12.42 15.37 10.86
CA GLY A 396 -12.19 14.15 11.64
C GLY A 396 -13.50 13.49 12.07
N ALA A 397 -14.47 14.27 12.56
CA ALA A 397 -15.79 13.75 12.95
C ALA A 397 -16.54 13.14 11.76
N VAL A 398 -16.57 13.81 10.60
CA VAL A 398 -17.17 13.27 9.38
C VAL A 398 -16.41 12.03 8.89
N ALA A 399 -15.08 12.01 9.00
CA ALA A 399 -14.30 10.82 8.64
C ALA A 399 -14.64 9.62 9.55
N LEU A 400 -14.84 9.83 10.85
CA LEU A 400 -15.29 8.79 11.77
C LEU A 400 -16.68 8.27 11.40
N LEU A 401 -17.61 9.16 11.01
CA LEU A 401 -18.95 8.76 10.56
C LEU A 401 -18.90 7.94 9.26
N LEU A 402 -18.15 8.41 8.25
CA LEU A 402 -17.98 7.70 6.98
C LEU A 402 -17.21 6.39 7.14
N GLY A 403 -16.27 6.34 8.08
CA GLY A 403 -15.47 5.16 8.40
C GLY A 403 -16.12 4.22 9.41
N ALA A 404 -17.29 4.54 9.96
CA ALA A 404 -17.90 3.77 11.04
C ALA A 404 -18.11 2.27 10.70
N PRO A 405 -18.58 1.89 9.48
CA PRO A 405 -18.67 0.47 9.12
C PRO A 405 -17.31 -0.23 9.14
N TYR A 406 -16.28 0.39 8.56
CA TYR A 406 -14.91 -0.12 8.57
C TYR A 406 -14.34 -0.25 9.99
N ILE A 407 -14.57 0.75 10.85
CA ILE A 407 -14.15 0.69 12.25
C ILE A 407 -14.86 -0.46 12.99
N ARG A 408 -16.15 -0.67 12.74
CA ARG A 408 -16.91 -1.80 13.31
C ARG A 408 -16.31 -3.13 12.89
N GLU A 409 -15.97 -3.28 11.61
CA GLU A 409 -15.31 -4.47 11.07
C GLU A 409 -13.93 -4.70 11.72
N LEU A 410 -13.12 -3.66 11.87
CA LEU A 410 -11.83 -3.72 12.55
C LEU A 410 -11.98 -4.13 14.03
N LEU A 411 -12.95 -3.56 14.75
CA LEU A 411 -13.21 -3.92 16.15
C LEU A 411 -13.71 -5.36 16.28
N ALA A 412 -14.56 -5.81 15.36
CA ALA A 412 -15.03 -7.19 15.32
C ALA A 412 -13.88 -8.19 15.05
N ALA A 413 -12.92 -7.82 14.19
CA ALA A 413 -11.71 -8.59 13.98
C ALA A 413 -10.79 -8.58 15.22
N ALA A 414 -10.66 -7.43 15.91
CA ALA A 414 -9.79 -7.25 17.06
C ALA A 414 -10.23 -7.97 18.33
N GLN A 415 -11.52 -8.26 18.48
CA GLN A 415 -12.06 -9.03 19.61
C GLN A 415 -11.66 -10.52 19.58
N ARG A 416 -11.00 -10.98 18.51
CA ARG A 416 -10.63 -12.39 18.33
C ARG A 416 -9.22 -12.68 18.87
N PRO A 417 -8.99 -13.83 19.54
CA PRO A 417 -7.75 -14.09 20.28
C PRO A 417 -6.47 -14.13 19.42
N SER A 418 -6.61 -14.35 18.12
CA SER A 418 -5.54 -14.37 17.10
C SER A 418 -5.49 -13.10 16.24
N GLY A 419 -6.54 -12.25 16.28
CA GLY A 419 -6.86 -11.26 15.25
C GLY A 419 -6.66 -9.79 15.60
N GLY A 420 -6.12 -9.49 16.78
CA GLY A 420 -5.92 -8.12 17.23
C GLY A 420 -4.57 -7.53 16.78
N LEU A 421 -4.62 -6.43 16.01
CA LEU A 421 -3.50 -5.50 15.88
C LEU A 421 -3.08 -5.06 17.29
N SER A 422 -1.98 -5.62 17.79
CA SER A 422 -1.50 -5.33 19.13
C SER A 422 -0.19 -4.57 19.05
N PHE A 423 -0.16 -3.45 19.75
CA PHE A 423 0.99 -2.58 19.83
C PHE A 423 1.65 -2.76 21.20
N GLY A 424 2.96 -2.89 21.20
CA GLY A 424 3.76 -2.84 22.40
C GLY A 424 4.61 -1.58 22.36
N ILE A 425 4.80 -0.97 23.53
CA ILE A 425 6.06 -0.25 23.76
C ILE A 425 7.16 -1.29 23.55
N VAL A 426 8.28 -0.89 22.97
CA VAL A 426 9.48 -1.72 22.90
C VAL A 426 9.96 -2.00 24.35
N GLN A 427 9.32 -2.98 25.04
CA GLN A 427 9.63 -3.46 26.40
C GLN A 427 11.00 -4.17 26.43
N SER A 428 11.46 -4.50 25.23
CA SER A 428 12.64 -5.25 24.93
C SER A 428 13.47 -4.42 23.96
N LEU A 429 14.33 -3.61 24.56
CA LEU A 429 15.73 -3.67 24.23
C LEU A 429 16.35 -5.04 24.63
N ARG A 430 15.55 -6.09 24.93
CA ARG A 430 15.91 -7.41 25.48
C ARG A 430 16.24 -8.46 24.41
N TYR A 431 16.01 -8.22 23.12
CA TYR A 431 16.51 -9.13 22.08
C TYR A 431 17.84 -8.59 21.53
N PRO A 432 18.99 -9.05 22.05
CA PRO A 432 20.32 -8.58 21.67
C PRO A 432 20.68 -8.91 20.20
N HIS A 433 20.00 -9.88 19.62
CA HIS A 433 20.23 -10.29 18.23
C HIS A 433 19.51 -9.39 17.23
N GLU A 434 18.76 -8.38 17.68
CA GLU A 434 17.86 -7.64 16.79
C GLU A 434 18.38 -6.26 16.37
N TRP A 435 19.37 -5.77 17.09
CA TRP A 435 20.10 -4.53 16.81
C TRP A 435 21.42 -4.89 16.14
N PHE A 436 21.35 -5.70 15.08
CA PHE A 436 22.57 -6.05 14.36
C PHE A 436 23.05 -4.83 13.60
N GLY A 437 23.98 -4.08 14.17
CA GLY A 437 25.18 -3.76 13.41
C GLY A 437 25.92 -2.49 13.79
N CYS A 438 25.43 -1.74 14.76
CA CYS A 438 26.28 -0.84 15.54
C CYS A 438 25.96 -0.98 17.02
N ALA A 439 26.18 -2.18 17.56
CA ALA A 439 26.29 -2.43 18.99
C ALA A 439 27.62 -1.83 19.53
N PHE A 440 27.94 -0.58 19.17
CA PHE A 440 29.22 0.01 19.52
C PHE A 440 29.27 0.21 21.03
N ALA A 441 28.29 0.93 21.60
CA ALA A 441 28.18 1.08 23.04
C ALA A 441 27.90 -0.26 23.72
N GLU A 442 27.05 -1.13 23.14
CA GLU A 442 26.77 -2.45 23.68
C GLU A 442 28.04 -3.35 23.77
N ARG A 443 28.97 -3.26 22.80
CA ARG A 443 30.25 -4.01 22.82
C ARG A 443 31.17 -3.60 23.97
N PHE A 444 31.12 -2.34 24.41
CA PHE A 444 32.01 -1.83 25.46
C PHE A 444 31.36 -1.77 26.84
N LEU A 445 30.04 -1.58 26.91
CA LEU A 445 29.31 -1.25 28.13
C LEU A 445 28.22 -2.29 28.48
N GLY A 446 28.11 -3.36 27.69
CA GLY A 446 27.14 -4.44 27.87
C GLY A 446 25.73 -4.10 27.38
N VAL A 447 24.85 -5.09 27.44
CA VAL A 447 23.47 -4.99 26.93
C VAL A 447 22.57 -4.36 27.98
N ASN A 448 22.21 -3.09 27.82
CA ASN A 448 21.23 -2.42 28.67
C ASN A 448 20.45 -1.34 27.89
N ALA A 449 19.47 -0.72 28.55
CA ALA A 449 18.62 0.26 27.88
C ALA A 449 19.37 1.52 27.42
N TRP A 450 20.38 1.93 28.20
CA TRP A 450 21.17 3.13 27.94
C TRP A 450 22.14 2.94 26.78
N THR A 451 22.81 1.79 26.69
CA THR A 451 23.75 1.52 25.59
C THR A 451 23.05 1.53 24.24
N LYS A 452 21.81 1.06 24.18
CA LYS A 452 21.00 1.12 22.96
C LYS A 452 20.48 2.51 22.64
N LEU A 453 20.12 3.32 23.64
CA LEU A 453 19.84 4.75 23.44
C LEU A 453 21.08 5.50 22.91
N LEU A 454 22.28 5.12 23.34
CA LEU A 454 23.55 5.69 22.87
C LEU A 454 23.89 5.25 21.44
N ASP A 455 23.48 4.04 21.04
CA ASP A 455 23.67 3.52 19.68
C ASP A 455 22.61 4.07 18.70
N LEU A 456 21.46 4.59 19.15
CA LEU A 456 20.39 5.13 18.30
C LEU A 456 20.86 6.17 17.26
N PRO A 457 21.67 7.20 17.60
CA PRO A 457 22.11 8.19 16.62
C PRO A 457 22.95 7.59 15.51
N LEU A 458 23.83 6.63 15.84
CA LEU A 458 24.67 5.94 14.87
C LEU A 458 23.82 5.05 13.96
N ASN A 459 22.90 4.29 14.54
CA ASN A 459 21.95 3.49 13.76
C ASN A 459 21.12 4.36 12.82
N TYR A 460 20.49 5.44 13.29
CA TYR A 460 19.70 6.31 12.42
C TYR A 460 20.54 7.07 11.39
N PHE A 461 21.81 7.38 11.70
CA PHE A 461 22.72 7.94 10.72
C PHE A 461 23.02 6.96 9.58
N LEU A 462 23.20 5.67 9.89
CA LEU A 462 23.39 4.63 8.90
C LEU A 462 22.09 4.43 8.10
N GLU A 463 20.95 4.25 8.75
CA GLU A 463 19.63 4.01 8.13
C GLU A 463 19.17 5.15 7.21
N TYR A 464 19.24 6.40 7.67
CA TYR A 464 18.84 7.55 6.84
C TYR A 464 19.95 7.99 5.87
N GLY A 465 21.19 7.55 6.08
CA GLY A 465 22.33 7.80 5.20
C GLY A 465 22.47 9.26 4.77
N LEU A 466 22.38 9.50 3.45
CA LEU A 466 22.44 10.86 2.88
C LEU A 466 21.35 11.79 3.45
N ASN A 467 20.17 11.27 3.79
CA ASN A 467 19.07 12.08 4.33
C ASN A 467 19.32 12.50 5.78
N ALA A 468 20.05 11.72 6.59
CA ALA A 468 20.48 12.15 7.93
C ALA A 468 21.50 13.30 7.82
N ILE A 469 22.48 13.15 6.93
CA ILE A 469 23.46 14.18 6.59
C ILE A 469 22.77 15.44 6.09
N GLY A 470 21.84 15.28 5.13
CA GLY A 470 21.10 16.37 4.52
C GLY A 470 20.20 17.10 5.50
N LEU A 471 19.57 16.37 6.43
CA LEU A 471 18.83 16.94 7.54
C LEU A 471 19.73 17.78 8.45
N ALA A 472 20.88 17.26 8.88
CA ALA A 472 21.83 18.01 9.70
C ALA A 472 22.37 19.24 8.97
N ALA A 473 22.65 19.10 7.67
CA ALA A 473 23.12 20.18 6.82
C ALA A 473 22.04 21.26 6.61
N PHE A 474 20.78 20.85 6.42
CA PHE A 474 19.63 21.74 6.38
C PHE A 474 19.49 22.50 7.69
N LEU A 475 19.51 21.83 8.84
CA LEU A 475 19.38 22.49 10.15
C LEU A 475 20.49 23.51 10.38
N ARG A 476 21.74 23.16 10.03
CA ARG A 476 22.87 24.10 10.11
C ARG A 476 22.71 25.27 9.14
N TRP A 477 22.27 25.01 7.92
CA TRP A 477 22.01 26.03 6.91
C TRP A 477 20.89 26.98 7.38
N ALA A 478 19.75 26.43 7.79
CA ALA A 478 18.58 27.16 8.28
C ALA A 478 18.92 28.06 9.48
N ARG A 479 19.73 27.56 10.42
CA ARG A 479 20.24 28.39 11.54
C ARG A 479 21.12 29.54 11.05
N ARG A 480 22.05 29.28 10.13
CA ARG A 480 22.98 30.30 9.61
C ARG A 480 22.30 31.36 8.76
N THR A 481 21.33 30.96 7.96
CA THR A 481 20.57 31.87 7.08
C THR A 481 19.37 32.48 7.78
N ARG A 482 19.14 32.15 9.06
CA ARG A 482 17.93 32.51 9.83
C ARG A 482 16.66 32.17 9.05
N TRP A 483 16.66 31.01 8.38
CA TRP A 483 15.50 30.52 7.66
C TRP A 483 14.33 30.36 8.61
N THR A 484 13.20 30.97 8.26
CA THR A 484 12.00 30.95 9.07
C THR A 484 10.99 29.97 8.49
N ALA A 485 10.55 29.02 9.33
CA ALA A 485 9.49 28.11 8.97
C ALA A 485 8.17 28.89 8.85
N ARG A 486 7.61 28.92 7.63
CA ARG A 486 6.19 29.29 7.41
C ARG A 486 5.26 28.39 8.24
N PRO A 487 4.08 28.89 8.65
CA PRO A 487 3.07 28.09 9.37
C PRO A 487 2.72 26.76 8.68
N ASP A 488 2.81 26.72 7.36
CA ASP A 488 2.53 25.53 6.53
C ASP A 488 3.52 24.38 6.80
N HIS A 489 4.78 24.68 7.13
CA HIS A 489 5.74 23.62 7.46
C HIS A 489 5.41 22.91 8.78
N ALA A 490 4.62 23.52 9.66
CA ALA A 490 4.41 23.00 11.01
C ALA A 490 3.79 21.60 10.99
N PHE A 491 2.75 21.36 10.18
CA PHE A 491 2.14 20.03 10.11
C PHE A 491 3.08 19.02 9.45
N PHE A 492 3.75 19.39 8.35
CA PHE A 492 4.70 18.52 7.67
C PHE A 492 5.84 18.07 8.59
N PHE A 493 6.40 18.97 9.39
CA PHE A 493 7.43 18.64 10.38
C PHE A 493 6.88 17.83 11.56
N THR A 494 5.66 18.12 11.99
CA THR A 494 4.99 17.36 13.06
C THR A 494 4.76 15.93 12.62
N LEU A 495 4.27 15.71 11.40
CA LEU A 495 4.10 14.38 10.81
C LEU A 495 5.42 13.61 10.81
N GLY A 496 6.51 14.23 10.34
CA GLY A 496 7.83 13.58 10.33
C GLY A 496 8.37 13.27 11.73
N GLY A 497 8.24 14.21 12.67
CA GLY A 497 8.75 14.04 14.03
C GLY A 497 7.95 13.03 14.85
N VAL A 498 6.62 13.10 14.80
CA VAL A 498 5.73 12.14 15.48
C VAL A 498 5.91 10.74 14.91
N ALA A 499 5.94 10.60 13.58
CA ALA A 499 6.12 9.30 12.95
C ALA A 499 7.50 8.71 13.27
N PHE A 500 8.56 9.53 13.31
CA PHE A 500 9.88 9.10 13.76
C PHE A 500 9.83 8.55 15.19
N LEU A 501 9.30 9.33 16.15
CA LEU A 501 9.22 8.93 17.56
C LEU A 501 8.41 7.64 17.75
N LEU A 502 7.24 7.56 17.11
CA LEU A 502 6.40 6.36 17.24
C LEU A 502 7.07 5.15 16.61
N ALA A 503 7.64 5.28 15.42
CA ALA A 503 8.35 4.19 14.76
C ALA A 503 9.58 3.71 15.57
N THR A 504 10.25 4.61 16.30
CA THR A 504 11.37 4.26 17.19
C THR A 504 10.93 3.47 18.42
N PHE A 505 9.81 3.84 19.05
CA PHE A 505 9.47 3.37 20.42
C PHE A 505 8.25 2.45 20.50
N VAL A 506 7.47 2.35 19.43
CA VAL A 506 6.27 1.52 19.35
C VAL A 506 6.49 0.44 18.30
N ARG A 507 6.08 -0.79 18.62
CA ARG A 507 6.13 -1.91 17.68
C ARG A 507 4.81 -2.64 17.57
N ALA A 508 4.51 -3.15 16.38
CA ALA A 508 3.51 -4.21 16.23
C ALA A 508 4.03 -5.49 16.92
N LYS A 509 3.16 -6.21 17.63
CA LYS A 509 3.52 -7.48 18.31
C LYS A 509 3.33 -8.72 17.43
N GLN A 510 2.67 -8.58 16.27
CA GLN A 510 2.45 -9.66 15.31
C GLN A 510 3.64 -9.74 14.35
N GLY A 511 4.29 -10.90 14.27
CA GLY A 511 5.40 -11.16 13.35
C GLY A 511 6.52 -10.12 13.45
N CYS A 512 6.61 -9.27 12.43
CA CYS A 512 7.65 -8.27 12.20
C CYS A 512 7.16 -6.87 12.63
N ASN A 513 8.06 -5.90 12.88
CA ASN A 513 7.62 -4.54 13.21
C ASN A 513 7.09 -3.74 11.99
N GLU A 514 5.98 -4.21 11.38
CA GLU A 514 5.33 -3.57 10.23
C GLU A 514 4.89 -2.13 10.55
N PHE A 515 4.52 -1.85 11.81
CA PHE A 515 4.18 -0.51 12.25
C PHE A 515 5.36 0.47 12.08
N GLY A 516 6.54 0.12 12.61
CA GLY A 516 7.73 0.95 12.48
C GLY A 516 8.11 1.19 11.02
N TYR A 517 7.81 0.21 10.15
CA TYR A 517 8.22 0.21 8.74
C TYR A 517 7.44 1.26 7.96
N HIS A 518 6.12 1.20 8.07
CA HIS A 518 5.25 2.14 7.37
C HIS A 518 5.24 3.52 8.03
N ALA A 519 5.39 3.60 9.36
CA ALA A 519 5.50 4.88 10.05
C ALA A 519 6.78 5.65 9.63
N HIS A 520 7.93 4.98 9.49
CA HIS A 520 9.17 5.63 9.04
C HIS A 520 9.11 6.18 7.61
N GLN A 521 8.17 5.73 6.77
CA GLN A 521 7.98 6.34 5.45
C GLN A 521 7.61 7.84 5.54
N ALA A 522 6.80 8.21 6.54
CA ALA A 522 6.42 9.60 6.77
C ALA A 522 7.62 10.46 7.21
N SER A 523 8.45 9.95 8.13
CA SER A 523 9.65 10.65 8.58
C SER A 523 10.71 10.75 7.48
N MET A 524 10.89 9.69 6.68
CA MET A 524 11.78 9.71 5.52
C MET A 524 11.34 10.72 4.46
N ALA A 525 10.03 10.82 4.16
CA ALA A 525 9.52 11.81 3.21
C ALA A 525 9.86 13.26 3.63
N VAL A 526 9.80 13.55 4.94
CA VAL A 526 10.20 14.85 5.49
C VAL A 526 11.71 15.05 5.41
N ALA A 527 12.51 14.04 5.76
CA ALA A 527 13.97 14.11 5.68
C ALA A 527 14.47 14.34 4.24
N ILE A 528 13.87 13.67 3.25
CA ILE A 528 14.13 13.87 1.82
C ILE A 528 13.82 15.31 1.41
N ALA A 529 12.65 15.83 1.80
CA ALA A 529 12.25 17.20 1.44
C ALA A 529 13.22 18.26 2.02
N LEU A 530 13.67 18.07 3.26
CA LEU A 530 14.63 18.96 3.92
C LEU A 530 16.02 18.88 3.28
N THR A 531 16.49 17.67 2.98
CA THR A 531 17.74 17.44 2.24
C THR A 531 17.69 18.10 0.86
N ALA A 532 16.59 17.91 0.15
CA ALA A 532 16.36 18.49 -1.16
C ALA A 532 16.34 20.03 -1.15
N GLN A 533 15.74 20.63 -0.13
CA GLN A 533 15.77 22.09 0.04
C GLN A 533 17.19 22.61 0.29
N TRP A 534 17.99 21.90 1.09
CA TRP A 534 19.39 22.26 1.29
C TRP A 534 20.20 22.14 -0.01
N LEU A 535 20.05 21.04 -0.75
CA LEU A 535 20.69 20.85 -2.06
C LEU A 535 20.27 21.95 -3.05
N ALA A 536 18.98 22.29 -3.09
CA ALA A 536 18.47 23.34 -3.96
C ALA A 536 19.14 24.69 -3.68
N ALA A 537 19.25 25.08 -2.40
CA ALA A 537 19.93 26.31 -1.99
C ALA A 537 21.43 26.30 -2.34
N LYS A 538 22.08 25.13 -2.26
CA LYS A 538 23.50 24.97 -2.59
C LYS A 538 23.79 25.06 -4.08
N THR A 539 22.99 24.38 -4.89
CA THR A 539 23.08 24.46 -6.36
C THR A 539 22.81 25.87 -6.86
N GLU A 540 21.83 26.57 -6.26
CA GLU A 540 21.51 27.96 -6.61
C GLU A 540 22.68 28.90 -6.36
N ALA A 541 23.25 28.85 -5.16
CA ALA A 541 24.34 29.72 -4.77
C ALA A 541 25.69 29.31 -5.39
N LYS A 542 25.74 28.23 -6.19
CA LYS A 542 26.99 27.61 -6.69
C LYS A 542 28.06 27.45 -5.60
N SER A 543 27.63 27.20 -4.36
CA SER A 543 28.46 27.35 -3.15
C SER A 543 28.90 26.00 -2.57
N TRP A 544 29.11 25.03 -3.45
CA TRP A 544 29.59 23.71 -3.08
C TRP A 544 31.04 23.79 -2.64
N ARG A 545 31.30 23.31 -1.42
CA ARG A 545 32.66 23.12 -0.94
C ARG A 545 33.09 21.68 -1.22
N SER A 546 34.37 21.46 -1.51
CA SER A 546 34.89 20.12 -1.83
C SER A 546 34.59 19.07 -0.75
N TRP A 547 34.66 19.44 0.53
CA TRP A 547 34.28 18.54 1.63
C TRP A 547 32.79 18.19 1.66
N GLN A 548 31.90 19.06 1.17
CA GLN A 548 30.46 18.77 1.08
C GLN A 548 30.18 17.77 -0.03
N ILE A 549 30.87 17.93 -1.17
CA ILE A 549 30.84 16.98 -2.27
C ILE A 549 31.39 15.63 -1.80
N ALA A 550 32.55 15.64 -1.13
CA ALA A 550 33.16 14.43 -0.57
C ALA A 550 32.25 13.75 0.45
N LEU A 551 31.51 14.50 1.27
CA LEU A 551 30.62 13.96 2.27
C LEU A 551 29.32 13.39 1.66
N VAL A 552 28.78 14.00 0.61
CA VAL A 552 27.69 13.40 -0.20
C VAL A 552 28.19 12.13 -0.91
N ALA A 553 29.38 12.17 -1.50
CA ALA A 553 29.99 11.02 -2.15
C ALA A 553 30.25 9.89 -1.14
N LEU A 554 30.74 10.20 0.06
CA LEU A 554 30.93 9.26 1.15
C LEU A 554 29.59 8.66 1.60
N ALA A 555 28.54 9.46 1.73
CA ALA A 555 27.21 8.95 2.07
C ALA A 555 26.70 7.94 1.04
N LEU A 556 26.88 8.26 -0.25
CA LEU A 556 26.56 7.35 -1.37
C LEU A 556 27.43 6.09 -1.34
N LEU A 557 28.73 6.22 -1.04
CA LEU A 557 29.65 5.09 -0.90
C LEU A 557 29.31 4.19 0.29
N ILE A 558 28.91 4.77 1.42
CA ILE A 558 28.40 3.99 2.56
C ILE A 558 27.09 3.31 2.15
N SER A 559 26.25 3.93 1.31
CA SER A 559 24.99 3.30 0.85
C SER A 559 25.30 2.11 -0.05
N LEU A 560 26.26 2.28 -0.96
CA LEU A 560 26.83 1.22 -1.77
C LEU A 560 27.41 0.08 -0.92
N ALA A 561 28.17 0.41 0.12
CA ALA A 561 28.82 -0.57 0.99
C ALA A 561 27.83 -1.34 1.87
N GLU A 562 26.84 -0.67 2.45
CA GLU A 562 25.76 -1.30 3.23
C GLU A 562 24.91 -2.21 2.35
N THR A 563 24.53 -1.76 1.15
CA THR A 563 23.83 -2.58 0.15
C THR A 563 24.67 -3.83 -0.18
N HIS A 564 25.96 -3.67 -0.45
CA HIS A 564 26.88 -4.77 -0.72
C HIS A 564 27.03 -5.73 0.47
N TRP A 565 27.09 -5.21 1.69
CA TRP A 565 27.20 -6.02 2.91
C TRP A 565 25.91 -6.81 3.20
N GLY A 566 24.74 -6.17 3.06
CA GLY A 566 23.44 -6.82 3.09
C GLY A 566 23.40 -7.98 2.11
N ILE A 567 23.86 -7.77 0.87
CA ILE A 567 24.01 -8.83 -0.14
C ILE A 567 24.91 -9.97 0.32
N ARG A 568 26.11 -9.69 0.87
CA ARG A 568 27.00 -10.77 1.33
C ARG A 568 26.40 -11.59 2.46
N ARG A 569 25.63 -10.96 3.34
CA ARG A 569 24.97 -11.62 4.46
C ARG A 569 23.78 -12.46 4.00
N VAL A 570 22.98 -11.90 3.10
CA VAL A 570 21.92 -12.59 2.36
C VAL A 570 22.52 -13.79 1.63
N ARG A 571 23.64 -13.62 0.92
CA ARG A 571 24.40 -14.68 0.25
C ARG A 571 24.89 -15.75 1.24
N GLY A 572 25.35 -15.39 2.43
CA GLY A 572 25.75 -16.34 3.47
C GLY A 572 24.60 -17.16 4.08
N HIS A 573 23.38 -16.60 4.12
CA HIS A 573 22.17 -17.29 4.57
C HIS A 573 21.48 -18.09 3.44
N ILE A 574 21.43 -17.53 2.23
CA ILE A 574 20.72 -18.08 1.07
C ILE A 574 21.56 -19.09 0.29
N LEU A 575 22.89 -19.00 0.27
CA LEU A 575 23.71 -20.10 -0.29
C LEU A 575 23.60 -21.41 0.53
N ARG A 576 22.96 -21.37 1.70
CA ARG A 576 22.55 -22.58 2.44
C ARG A 576 21.21 -23.14 1.95
N ILE A 577 20.43 -22.37 1.20
CA ILE A 577 19.22 -22.81 0.51
C ILE A 577 19.60 -23.12 -0.94
N PRO A 578 19.68 -24.40 -1.35
CA PRO A 578 20.05 -24.76 -2.71
C PRO A 578 19.14 -24.05 -3.72
N PRO A 579 19.68 -23.43 -4.79
CA PRO A 579 18.88 -22.83 -5.88
C PRO A 579 17.84 -23.80 -6.46
N GLU A 580 18.17 -25.08 -6.37
CA GLU A 580 17.37 -26.24 -6.74
C GLU A 580 16.07 -26.38 -5.93
N ARG A 581 15.92 -25.70 -4.78
CA ARG A 581 14.70 -25.76 -3.94
C ARG A 581 13.69 -24.65 -4.23
N VAL A 582 14.11 -23.51 -4.78
CA VAL A 582 13.23 -22.34 -5.00
C VAL A 582 12.63 -22.32 -6.41
N HIS A 583 13.41 -22.73 -7.41
CA HIS A 583 13.00 -22.78 -8.81
C HIS A 583 11.87 -23.80 -9.13
N PRO A 584 11.77 -24.97 -8.46
CA PRO A 584 10.71 -25.93 -8.73
C PRO A 584 9.34 -25.44 -8.28
N VAL A 585 9.24 -24.79 -7.11
CA VAL A 585 7.94 -24.39 -6.51
C VAL A 585 7.21 -23.36 -7.38
N ALA A 586 7.91 -22.34 -7.87
CA ALA A 586 7.29 -21.32 -8.71
C ALA A 586 6.95 -21.85 -10.13
N ARG A 587 7.80 -22.70 -10.71
CA ARG A 587 7.53 -23.40 -11.98
C ARG A 587 6.33 -24.33 -11.87
N MET A 588 6.32 -25.16 -10.82
CA MET A 588 5.23 -26.06 -10.48
C MET A 588 3.93 -25.29 -10.26
N ALA A 589 3.96 -24.17 -9.54
CA ALA A 589 2.76 -23.36 -9.33
C ALA A 589 2.15 -22.85 -10.64
N LYS A 590 2.98 -22.41 -11.57
CA LYS A 590 2.55 -21.99 -12.91
C LYS A 590 1.93 -23.15 -13.69
N GLU A 591 2.59 -24.31 -13.68
CA GLU A 591 2.14 -25.50 -14.39
C GLU A 591 0.81 -26.01 -13.81
N VAL A 592 0.70 -26.08 -12.49
CA VAL A 592 -0.54 -26.46 -11.80
C VAL A 592 -1.64 -25.41 -12.03
N ARG A 593 -1.34 -24.11 -11.96
CA ARG A 593 -2.30 -23.02 -12.24
C ARG A 593 -2.90 -23.13 -13.64
N ALA A 594 -2.11 -23.48 -14.65
CA ALA A 594 -2.59 -23.66 -16.01
C ALA A 594 -3.55 -24.85 -16.17
N LYS A 595 -3.62 -25.74 -15.16
CA LYS A 595 -4.48 -26.92 -15.14
C LYS A 595 -5.70 -26.79 -14.23
N LEU A 596 -5.77 -25.74 -13.40
CA LEU A 596 -6.87 -25.51 -12.49
C LEU A 596 -8.01 -24.73 -13.15
N PRO A 597 -9.28 -25.14 -12.93
CA PRO A 597 -10.42 -24.31 -13.29
C PRO A 597 -10.48 -23.04 -12.42
N ALA A 598 -11.10 -21.98 -12.93
CA ALA A 598 -11.12 -20.66 -12.28
C ALA A 598 -11.80 -20.65 -10.90
N ASN A 599 -12.66 -21.63 -10.61
CA ASN A 599 -13.37 -21.80 -9.35
C ASN A 599 -12.80 -22.95 -8.49
N ALA A 600 -11.59 -23.44 -8.80
CA ALA A 600 -10.97 -24.46 -7.99
C ALA A 600 -10.77 -23.96 -6.56
N VAL A 601 -11.16 -24.76 -5.58
CA VAL A 601 -10.71 -24.66 -4.18
C VAL A 601 -9.60 -25.69 -4.01
N VAL A 602 -8.38 -25.23 -3.71
CA VAL A 602 -7.18 -26.07 -3.69
C VAL A 602 -6.64 -26.14 -2.26
N GLN A 603 -6.47 -27.35 -1.73
CA GLN A 603 -5.90 -27.54 -0.40
C GLN A 603 -4.59 -28.33 -0.48
N GLY A 604 -3.55 -27.80 0.17
CA GLY A 604 -2.31 -28.53 0.45
C GLY A 604 -2.28 -29.06 1.89
N ILE A 605 -1.25 -29.83 2.22
CA ILE A 605 -1.02 -30.27 3.60
C ILE A 605 -0.61 -29.02 4.42
N PRO A 606 -1.31 -28.67 5.50
CA PRO A 606 -0.92 -27.55 6.32
C PRO A 606 0.35 -27.93 7.13
N SER A 607 1.40 -27.12 7.03
CA SER A 607 2.69 -27.36 7.69
C SER A 607 3.13 -26.13 8.49
N PHE A 608 3.71 -26.36 9.67
CA PHE A 608 4.33 -25.31 10.49
C PHE A 608 5.78 -25.01 10.09
N ASP A 609 6.39 -25.89 9.30
CA ASP A 609 7.80 -25.77 8.99
C ASP A 609 8.01 -24.83 7.80
N GLY A 610 8.81 -23.78 8.02
CA GLY A 610 8.99 -22.65 7.10
C GLY A 610 9.51 -23.03 5.72
N ILE A 611 10.16 -24.20 5.62
CA ILE A 611 10.72 -24.77 4.39
C ILE A 611 9.64 -25.48 3.55
N TYR A 612 8.54 -25.88 4.18
CA TYR A 612 7.43 -26.67 3.62
C TYR A 612 6.13 -25.87 3.50
N ARG A 613 6.21 -24.53 3.63
CA ARG A 613 5.05 -23.63 3.49
C ARG A 613 4.40 -23.82 2.12
N PRO A 614 3.08 -23.97 2.05
CA PRO A 614 2.47 -24.72 0.97
C PRO A 614 2.56 -24.01 -0.38
N GLN A 615 2.99 -24.81 -1.33
CA GLN A 615 2.87 -24.72 -2.77
C GLN A 615 1.47 -24.26 -3.26
N ALA A 616 0.44 -24.30 -2.40
CA ALA A 616 -0.93 -23.87 -2.68
C ALA A 616 -1.14 -22.34 -2.73
N TYR A 617 -0.30 -21.53 -2.06
CA TYR A 617 -0.38 -20.05 -2.11
C TYR A 617 -0.26 -19.44 -3.51
N TYR A 618 0.31 -20.23 -4.43
CA TYR A 618 0.64 -19.81 -5.78
C TYR A 618 -0.41 -20.19 -6.81
N LEU A 619 -1.49 -20.81 -6.35
CA LEU A 619 -2.56 -21.33 -7.18
C LEU A 619 -3.82 -20.49 -6.99
N PRO A 620 -4.52 -20.12 -8.07
CA PRO A 620 -5.82 -19.46 -7.95
C PRO A 620 -6.83 -20.43 -7.29
N GLY A 621 -7.59 -19.92 -6.33
CA GLY A 621 -8.52 -20.73 -5.53
C GLY A 621 -8.33 -20.60 -4.03
N ALA A 622 -9.41 -20.60 -3.25
CA ALA A 622 -9.29 -20.52 -1.79
C ALA A 622 -8.52 -21.74 -1.24
N VAL A 623 -7.50 -21.46 -0.42
CA VAL A 623 -6.92 -22.44 0.52
C VAL A 623 -7.76 -22.35 1.79
N ILE A 624 -8.22 -23.49 2.30
CA ILE A 624 -9.21 -23.56 3.38
C ILE A 624 -8.59 -23.35 4.76
N ALA A 625 -7.38 -23.88 4.97
CA ALA A 625 -6.62 -23.58 6.17
C ALA A 625 -5.12 -23.64 5.90
N ASP A 626 -4.43 -22.62 6.40
CA ASP A 626 -2.98 -22.54 6.49
C ASP A 626 -2.58 -21.89 7.82
N THR A 627 -1.52 -22.41 8.45
CA THR A 627 -0.97 -22.00 9.74
C THR A 627 -0.38 -20.61 9.75
N PHE A 628 0.14 -20.10 8.62
CA PHE A 628 0.81 -18.80 8.61
C PHE A 628 -0.16 -17.61 8.57
N ASP A 629 -1.20 -17.66 7.75
CA ASP A 629 -2.13 -16.54 7.53
C ASP A 629 -3.38 -16.56 8.43
N ALA A 630 -3.59 -17.65 9.19
CA ALA A 630 -4.66 -17.74 10.18
C ALA A 630 -4.63 -16.64 11.24
N ALA A 631 -3.42 -16.30 11.71
CA ALA A 631 -3.23 -15.20 12.64
C ALA A 631 -3.41 -13.83 11.95
N THR A 632 -2.96 -13.70 10.71
CA THR A 632 -2.99 -12.44 9.94
C THR A 632 -4.41 -11.99 9.61
N PHE A 633 -5.33 -12.92 9.36
CA PHE A 633 -6.72 -12.61 8.95
C PHE A 633 -7.78 -12.86 10.03
N ALA A 634 -7.38 -12.92 11.31
CA ALA A 634 -8.31 -12.98 12.46
C ALA A 634 -9.22 -14.22 12.49
N ALA A 635 -8.67 -15.41 12.21
CA ALA A 635 -9.40 -16.68 12.31
C ALA A 635 -9.67 -17.06 13.78
N ASP A 636 -10.85 -17.57 14.10
CA ASP A 636 -11.10 -18.14 15.44
C ASP A 636 -10.09 -19.27 15.72
N PRO A 637 -9.24 -19.18 16.77
CA PRO A 637 -8.19 -20.17 17.02
C PRO A 637 -8.71 -21.58 17.22
N ALA A 638 -9.87 -21.76 17.87
CA ALA A 638 -10.43 -23.08 18.12
C ALA A 638 -10.87 -23.72 16.80
N ARG A 639 -11.65 -22.97 16.03
CA ARG A 639 -12.10 -23.39 14.71
C ARG A 639 -10.96 -23.58 13.71
N PHE A 640 -9.92 -22.74 13.80
CA PHE A 640 -8.71 -22.90 13.02
C PHE A 640 -8.04 -24.23 13.35
N ALA A 641 -7.84 -24.51 14.64
CA ALA A 641 -7.25 -25.77 15.08
C ALA A 641 -8.10 -26.97 14.63
N ASP A 642 -9.43 -26.90 14.73
CA ASP A 642 -10.34 -27.95 14.29
C ASP A 642 -10.27 -28.18 12.77
N THR A 643 -10.32 -27.11 11.98
CA THR A 643 -10.25 -27.17 10.51
C THR A 643 -8.88 -27.67 10.05
N HIS A 644 -7.82 -27.18 10.68
CA HIS A 644 -6.45 -27.60 10.44
C HIS A 644 -6.26 -29.10 10.73
N ASN A 645 -6.73 -29.55 11.90
CA ASN A 645 -6.67 -30.96 12.29
C ASN A 645 -7.53 -31.84 11.37
N LEU A 646 -8.70 -31.36 10.98
CA LEU A 646 -9.57 -32.07 10.05
C LEU A 646 -8.90 -32.24 8.68
N ILE A 647 -8.26 -31.20 8.14
CA ILE A 647 -7.48 -31.28 6.90
C ILE A 647 -6.31 -32.25 7.07
N LEU A 648 -5.52 -32.13 8.15
CA LEU A 648 -4.42 -33.05 8.43
C LEU A 648 -4.90 -34.50 8.48
N ASN A 649 -6.02 -34.77 9.14
CA ASN A 649 -6.63 -36.10 9.20
C ASN A 649 -7.07 -36.58 7.81
N GLY A 650 -7.63 -35.68 6.99
CA GLY A 650 -7.97 -35.95 5.60
C GLY A 650 -6.77 -36.36 4.74
N PHE A 651 -5.59 -35.79 4.99
CA PHE A 651 -4.34 -36.20 4.35
C PHE A 651 -3.71 -37.46 4.97
N ALA A 652 -3.73 -37.60 6.29
CA ALA A 652 -3.07 -38.69 7.02
C ALA A 652 -3.83 -40.03 6.96
N THR A 653 -5.16 -40.00 6.85
CA THR A 653 -5.98 -41.23 6.85
C THR A 653 -5.62 -42.15 5.67
N PRO A 654 -5.45 -43.47 5.88
CA PRO A 654 -5.26 -44.43 4.79
C PRO A 654 -6.56 -44.73 4.04
N ASP A 655 -7.73 -44.41 4.60
CA ASP A 655 -9.02 -44.62 3.94
C ASP A 655 -9.30 -43.50 2.92
N PRO A 656 -9.33 -43.81 1.60
CA PRO A 656 -9.61 -42.82 0.56
C PRO A 656 -11.03 -42.24 0.66
N ALA A 657 -12.02 -43.02 1.12
CA ALA A 657 -13.40 -42.57 1.23
C ALA A 657 -13.55 -41.51 2.33
N LEU A 658 -12.90 -41.73 3.49
CA LEU A 658 -12.87 -40.76 4.58
C LEU A 658 -12.11 -39.49 4.19
N GLY A 659 -10.95 -39.61 3.55
CA GLY A 659 -10.20 -38.45 3.05
C GLY A 659 -11.00 -37.64 2.03
N TYR A 660 -11.66 -38.31 1.09
CA TYR A 660 -12.56 -37.68 0.12
C TYR A 660 -13.74 -36.98 0.81
N ALA A 661 -14.38 -37.63 1.79
CA ALA A 661 -15.51 -37.04 2.52
C ALA A 661 -15.10 -35.79 3.31
N VAL A 662 -13.89 -35.78 3.90
CA VAL A 662 -13.31 -34.60 4.55
C VAL A 662 -13.15 -33.46 3.55
N PHE A 663 -12.43 -33.68 2.45
CA PHE A 663 -12.19 -32.63 1.46
C PHE A 663 -13.48 -32.11 0.83
N LEU A 664 -14.43 -33.00 0.54
CA LEU A 664 -15.74 -32.64 0.03
C LEU A 664 -16.57 -31.83 1.04
N HIS A 665 -16.54 -32.21 2.32
CA HIS A 665 -17.21 -31.46 3.39
C HIS A 665 -16.67 -30.03 3.51
N LEU A 666 -15.36 -29.87 3.30
CA LEU A 666 -14.71 -28.57 3.27
C LEU A 666 -14.91 -27.84 1.92
N GLY A 667 -15.59 -28.42 0.93
CA GLY A 667 -15.74 -27.80 -0.39
C GLY A 667 -14.43 -27.69 -1.19
N VAL A 668 -13.41 -28.47 -0.82
CA VAL A 668 -12.19 -28.63 -1.62
C VAL A 668 -12.55 -29.32 -2.93
N THR A 669 -12.05 -28.79 -4.03
CA THR A 669 -12.22 -29.39 -5.35
C THR A 669 -10.96 -30.09 -5.83
N HIS A 670 -9.79 -29.62 -5.37
CA HIS A 670 -8.49 -30.11 -5.77
C HIS A 670 -7.56 -30.21 -4.56
N VAL A 671 -6.73 -31.24 -4.55
CA VAL A 671 -5.75 -31.51 -3.52
C VAL A 671 -4.37 -31.48 -4.15
N ILE A 672 -3.44 -30.75 -3.55
CA ILE A 672 -2.04 -30.72 -3.96
C ILE A 672 -1.18 -31.41 -2.92
N VAL A 673 -0.32 -32.32 -3.39
CA VAL A 673 0.60 -33.10 -2.57
C VAL A 673 2.00 -32.88 -3.11
N GLY A 674 2.82 -32.15 -2.35
CA GLY A 674 4.23 -32.00 -2.67
C GLY A 674 5.08 -33.10 -2.05
N ARG A 675 6.21 -33.37 -2.70
CA ARG A 675 7.17 -34.40 -2.28
C ARG A 675 7.73 -34.15 -0.88
N HIS A 676 7.87 -32.90 -0.50
CA HIS A 676 8.42 -32.47 0.78
C HIS A 676 7.37 -32.51 1.90
N GLU A 677 6.14 -32.10 1.63
CA GLU A 677 5.02 -32.24 2.56
C GLU A 677 4.66 -33.73 2.82
N SER A 678 4.97 -34.59 1.86
CA SER A 678 4.90 -36.05 2.02
C SER A 678 5.88 -36.56 3.07
N ASP A 679 7.07 -35.98 3.19
CA ASP A 679 8.06 -36.34 4.22
C ASP A 679 7.58 -35.90 5.61
N PHE A 680 6.98 -34.71 5.72
CA PHE A 680 6.36 -34.24 6.97
C PHE A 680 5.26 -35.19 7.47
N LEU A 681 4.37 -35.66 6.58
CA LEU A 681 3.35 -36.65 6.95
C LEU A 681 3.95 -38.01 7.32
N ARG A 682 5.04 -38.44 6.67
CA ARG A 682 5.75 -39.68 7.06
C ARG A 682 6.35 -39.56 8.47
N GLU A 683 6.92 -38.40 8.79
CA GLU A 683 7.50 -38.13 10.11
C GLU A 683 6.45 -37.96 11.21
N HIS A 684 5.37 -37.23 10.95
CA HIS A 684 4.38 -36.85 11.97
C HIS A 684 3.19 -37.81 12.06
N ALA A 685 2.78 -38.45 10.96
CA ALA A 685 1.66 -39.38 10.93
C ALA A 685 2.08 -40.86 10.74
N LYS A 686 3.39 -41.14 10.58
CA LYS A 686 3.95 -42.51 10.42
C LYS A 686 3.23 -43.37 9.37
N SER A 687 2.73 -42.75 8.29
CA SER A 687 1.85 -43.41 7.32
C SER A 687 2.23 -43.07 5.88
N ASP A 688 2.94 -43.99 5.20
CA ASP A 688 3.07 -43.97 3.74
C ASP A 688 1.73 -44.28 3.05
N ALA A 689 0.84 -45.03 3.73
CA ALA A 689 -0.46 -45.46 3.21
C ALA A 689 -1.42 -44.29 2.96
N GLY A 690 -1.34 -43.22 3.77
CA GLY A 690 -2.18 -42.01 3.61
C GLY A 690 -1.94 -41.25 2.30
N LEU A 691 -0.74 -41.37 1.72
CA LEU A 691 -0.37 -40.75 0.44
C LEU A 691 -0.67 -41.67 -0.76
N GLN A 692 -0.54 -42.98 -0.59
CA GLN A 692 -0.81 -43.97 -1.65
C GLN A 692 -2.27 -43.94 -2.13
N LYS A 693 -3.21 -43.47 -1.28
CA LYS A 693 -4.63 -43.36 -1.61
C LYS A 693 -4.92 -42.44 -2.80
N PHE A 694 -4.09 -41.43 -3.03
CA PHE A 694 -4.27 -40.51 -4.16
C PHE A 694 -3.84 -41.13 -5.48
N ALA A 695 -2.91 -42.10 -5.45
CA ALA A 695 -2.41 -42.79 -6.63
C ALA A 695 -3.34 -43.91 -7.12
N ASN A 696 -4.09 -44.57 -6.22
CA ASN A 696 -4.83 -45.80 -6.50
C ASN A 696 -6.26 -45.82 -5.90
N SER A 697 -7.07 -44.78 -6.08
CA SER A 697 -8.45 -44.82 -5.60
C SER A 697 -9.48 -44.24 -6.57
N GLY A 698 -10.70 -44.78 -6.53
CA GLY A 698 -11.83 -44.30 -7.32
C GLY A 698 -12.39 -42.93 -6.90
N TYR A 699 -11.70 -42.19 -6.02
CA TYR A 699 -12.16 -40.94 -5.41
C TYR A 699 -11.37 -39.71 -5.89
N PHE A 700 -10.14 -39.88 -6.36
CA PHE A 700 -9.25 -38.79 -6.79
C PHE A 700 -8.78 -39.02 -8.22
N VAL A 701 -8.80 -37.98 -9.05
CA VAL A 701 -8.37 -38.02 -10.45
C VAL A 701 -7.07 -37.23 -10.57
N PRO A 702 -5.96 -37.84 -11.01
CA PRO A 702 -4.72 -37.10 -11.23
C PRO A 702 -4.92 -36.10 -12.38
N VAL A 703 -4.68 -34.82 -12.10
CA VAL A 703 -4.77 -33.71 -13.07
C VAL A 703 -3.38 -33.33 -13.58
N TYR A 704 -2.39 -33.40 -12.70
CA TYR A 704 -1.00 -33.12 -13.02
C TYR A 704 -0.10 -33.89 -12.05
N VAL A 705 0.91 -34.59 -12.57
CA VAL A 705 1.86 -35.34 -11.76
C VAL A 705 3.26 -35.03 -12.30
N SER A 706 4.12 -34.55 -11.43
CA SER A 706 5.54 -34.33 -11.70
C SER A 706 6.38 -35.00 -10.62
N LYS A 707 7.70 -34.89 -10.76
CA LYS A 707 8.65 -35.43 -9.77
C LYS A 707 8.50 -34.78 -8.39
N ASP A 708 8.02 -33.53 -8.34
CA ASP A 708 8.03 -32.70 -7.14
C ASP A 708 6.62 -32.45 -6.58
N VAL A 709 5.57 -32.53 -7.41
CA VAL A 709 4.18 -32.33 -6.99
C VAL A 709 3.20 -33.22 -7.73
N SER A 710 2.12 -33.57 -7.05
CA SER A 710 0.93 -34.17 -7.65
C SER A 710 -0.32 -33.37 -7.30
N LEU A 711 -1.09 -33.02 -8.32
CA LEU A 711 -2.39 -32.36 -8.24
C LEU A 711 -3.48 -33.37 -8.57
N TYR A 712 -4.48 -33.47 -7.70
CA TYR A 712 -5.62 -34.35 -7.85
C TYR A 712 -6.93 -33.56 -7.79
N ALA A 713 -7.84 -33.81 -8.72
CA ALA A 713 -9.23 -33.37 -8.61
C ALA A 713 -10.04 -34.40 -7.80
N LEU A 714 -11.00 -33.94 -7.01
CA LEU A 714 -12.00 -34.84 -6.43
C LEU A 714 -12.90 -35.37 -7.55
N LYS A 715 -13.05 -36.71 -7.63
CA LYS A 715 -13.90 -37.35 -8.63
C LYS A 715 -15.38 -37.06 -8.32
N PRO A 716 -16.19 -36.57 -9.28
CA PRO A 716 -17.63 -36.47 -9.09
C PRO A 716 -18.22 -37.89 -8.89
N LEU A 717 -18.81 -38.14 -7.72
CA LEU A 717 -19.50 -39.39 -7.41
C LEU A 717 -21.01 -39.16 -7.34
N ALA A 718 -21.80 -40.08 -7.90
CA ALA A 718 -23.26 -40.02 -7.81
C ALA A 718 -23.75 -40.10 -6.37
N ASN A 719 -23.08 -40.89 -5.53
CA ASN A 719 -23.34 -41.04 -4.09
C ASN A 719 -22.03 -40.85 -3.31
N PRO A 720 -21.64 -39.60 -3.01
CA PRO A 720 -20.40 -39.34 -2.29
C PRO A 720 -20.50 -39.79 -0.82
N PRO A 721 -19.43 -40.35 -0.24
CA PRO A 721 -19.39 -40.63 1.19
C PRO A 721 -19.53 -39.33 1.99
N ARG A 722 -20.34 -39.34 3.04
CA ARG A 722 -20.61 -38.16 3.88
C ARG A 722 -19.84 -38.27 5.18
N LEU A 723 -19.23 -37.15 5.59
CA LEU A 723 -18.60 -37.04 6.90
C LEU A 723 -19.69 -36.98 7.98
N GLN A 724 -19.78 -38.00 8.84
CA GLN A 724 -20.63 -37.93 10.03
C GLN A 724 -19.86 -37.20 11.14
N LEU A 725 -19.96 -35.88 11.17
CA LEU A 725 -19.52 -35.10 12.33
C LEU A 725 -20.57 -35.26 13.42
N LYS A 726 -20.14 -35.62 14.64
CA LYS A 726 -21.01 -35.42 15.81
C LYS A 726 -21.31 -33.92 15.88
N PRO A 727 -22.58 -33.50 16.07
CA PRO A 727 -22.88 -32.10 16.30
C PRO A 727 -22.06 -31.64 17.52
N PRO A 728 -21.53 -30.40 17.49
CA PRO A 728 -20.83 -29.87 18.65
C PRO A 728 -21.77 -29.87 19.87
N PRO A 729 -21.26 -30.12 21.09
CA PRO A 729 -22.05 -29.99 22.30
C PRO A 729 -22.55 -28.56 22.51
#